data_AF-A0AAD6XHV8-F1
#
_entry.id   AF-A0AAD6XHV8-F1
#
_cell.length_a   1.000
_cell.length_b   1.000
_cell.length_c   1.000
_cell.angle_alpha   90.00
_cell.angle_beta   90.00
_cell.angle_gamma   90.00
#
_symmetry.space_group_name_H-M   'P 1'
#
loop_
_entity.id
_entity.type
_entity.pdbx_description
1 polymer ?
#
loop_
_entity_poly.entity_id
_entity_poly.type
_entity_poly.pdbx_seq_one_letter_code
_entity_poly.pdbx_strand_id
1 'polypeptide(L)'
;MDFKGICDTLASSPDVSRAFSHTTIIKYIELIGLLKPTPILAFLQPSHRISAPPPTLPVEVHEFLKACFDLPDETGKLAWEAFRVLAWSFDPTPEEQSANRIKHVRLFLRHGVSKGLGVYSLYPPTRVCLDPNCARPLHSTDGTVRDRELGESKSHPITVFSLELGAVPGYSTSRYCRNCHTRYYPDFYVHDHATIRTFYLTNTMPEFIHTSEHFYTTADLCELFANMMVSAWTSGTNCARIYNTSISKSALESDLPIDWQTTFQMDVDDVWNAFYTYSLRLDYHERQEVMELQHNAPSQADRLRSLLEVRNSNMAGTGQEEWNHACDLCCYIYLDPDADKNDPLFIRSTVTDGITMGHPCCGVLDCQERLRSVKDKFCLTHQKLNKQCCITTCRDEVEPGFRTCTNPDHRDIELYHYQLGKAMFQLKNRLQLSYNGSTLPDSLPESQPAPPSSRLPPSEDEEIELVLPAAEICDGKPAKGNRTVRARFSRKRTHNEQLSVYSCGITPGRATFFGSEAPNGVREFWMKLWPTKASLPAVLWHDNNCSIVKMLRNDPDEYMRHYFDNVALPVDVFHFKSKHKETDLDCGANCNPYIWPELRTADGKWRFNSSAAEQTNAWFGGFQSMVREMTVERYNFFLDEMIKRRNRALVKELHKRGKAPHNIPRELLLAEFSSDTGGKVQYTGPVNRWQIVGIF
;
A
#
# COMPACT_ATOMS: atom_id res chain seq x y z
N MET A 1 21.29 -0.25 -38.01
CA MET A 1 20.73 0.58 -39.10
C MET A 1 21.40 0.20 -40.41
N ASP A 2 20.64 0.12 -41.51
CA ASP A 2 21.15 -0.22 -42.84
C ASP A 2 21.86 0.99 -43.48
N PHE A 3 23.19 0.93 -43.53
CA PHE A 3 24.03 2.00 -44.07
C PHE A 3 23.84 2.18 -45.59
N LYS A 4 23.51 1.10 -46.32
CA LYS A 4 23.31 1.13 -47.76
C LYS A 4 22.04 1.92 -48.13
N GLY A 5 20.94 1.66 -47.43
CA GLY A 5 19.69 2.39 -47.62
C GLY A 5 19.80 3.91 -47.36
N ILE A 6 20.64 4.35 -46.42
CA ILE A 6 20.89 5.78 -46.16
C ILE A 6 21.63 6.43 -47.34
N CYS A 7 22.69 5.78 -47.85
CA CYS A 7 23.47 6.30 -48.97
C CYS A 7 22.65 6.38 -50.27
N ASP A 8 21.85 5.35 -50.57
CA ASP A 8 21.00 5.32 -51.78
C ASP A 8 19.94 6.43 -51.74
N THR A 9 19.41 6.74 -50.56
CA THR A 9 18.41 7.79 -50.33
C THR A 9 19.00 9.21 -50.44
N LEU A 10 20.21 9.43 -49.93
CA LEU A 10 20.88 10.73 -50.04
C LEU A 10 21.32 11.04 -51.47
N ALA A 11 21.68 10.01 -52.24
CA ALA A 11 22.07 10.14 -53.65
C ALA A 11 20.91 10.59 -54.55
N SER A 12 19.66 10.30 -54.18
CA SER A 12 18.47 10.65 -54.97
C SER A 12 17.88 12.04 -54.64
N SER A 13 18.33 12.70 -53.56
CA SER A 13 17.75 13.97 -53.08
C SER A 13 18.84 14.99 -52.66
N PRO A 14 19.36 15.81 -53.61
CA PRO A 14 20.46 16.75 -53.35
C PRO A 14 20.18 17.79 -52.26
N ASP A 15 18.93 18.25 -52.14
CA ASP A 15 18.53 19.23 -51.11
C ASP A 15 18.51 18.62 -49.70
N VAL A 16 18.11 17.35 -49.58
CA VAL A 16 18.15 16.60 -48.31
C VAL A 16 19.61 16.28 -47.94
N SER A 17 20.44 15.92 -48.92
CA SER A 17 21.87 15.64 -48.70
C SER A 17 22.68 16.85 -48.25
N ARG A 18 22.24 18.08 -48.57
CA ARG A 18 22.86 19.32 -48.06
C ARG A 18 22.43 19.66 -46.63
N ALA A 19 21.22 19.27 -46.23
CA ALA A 19 20.66 19.58 -44.92
C ALA A 19 20.98 18.54 -43.84
N PHE A 20 21.27 17.29 -44.23
CA PHE A 20 21.45 16.18 -43.29
C PHE A 20 22.85 15.55 -43.35
N SER A 21 23.54 15.58 -42.21
CA SER A 21 24.67 14.69 -41.89
C SER A 21 24.22 13.31 -41.41
N HIS A 22 25.12 12.33 -41.39
CA HIS A 22 24.83 10.99 -40.83
C HIS A 22 24.27 11.06 -39.40
N THR A 23 24.85 11.88 -38.53
CA THR A 23 24.39 12.04 -37.14
C THR A 23 22.98 12.65 -37.04
N THR A 24 22.66 13.60 -37.92
CA THR A 24 21.31 14.21 -37.96
C THR A 24 20.27 13.27 -38.55
N ILE A 25 20.65 12.34 -39.44
CA ILE A 25 19.74 11.29 -39.95
C ILE A 25 19.39 10.33 -38.82
N ILE A 26 20.38 9.85 -38.06
CA ILE A 26 20.15 9.03 -36.87
C ILE A 26 19.20 9.74 -35.90
N LYS A 27 19.48 11.02 -35.59
CA LYS A 27 18.61 11.83 -34.74
C LYS A 27 17.17 11.92 -35.28
N TYR A 28 17.00 12.09 -36.59
CA TYR A 28 15.68 12.16 -37.22
C TYR A 28 14.92 10.84 -37.08
N ILE A 29 15.60 9.72 -37.33
CA ILE A 29 15.06 8.37 -37.18
C ILE A 29 14.70 8.09 -35.73
N GLU A 30 15.56 8.43 -34.77
CA GLU A 30 15.30 8.28 -33.33
C GLU A 30 14.08 9.10 -32.90
N LEU A 31 13.94 10.36 -33.37
CA LEU A 31 12.77 11.20 -33.09
C LEU A 31 11.48 10.61 -33.69
N ILE A 32 11.52 10.12 -34.93
CA ILE A 32 10.40 9.37 -35.51
C ILE A 32 10.12 8.11 -34.70
N GLY A 33 11.15 7.41 -34.22
CA GLY A 33 11.04 6.24 -33.35
C GLY A 33 10.39 6.54 -32.00
N LEU A 34 10.41 7.78 -31.52
CA LEU A 34 9.64 8.23 -30.35
C LEU A 34 8.20 8.62 -30.73
N LEU A 35 8.00 9.11 -31.96
CA LEU A 35 6.71 9.53 -32.52
C LEU A 35 5.88 8.39 -33.15
N LYS A 36 6.52 7.25 -33.45
CA LYS A 36 5.92 6.07 -34.11
C LYS A 36 5.13 5.19 -33.13
N PRO A 37 5.68 4.82 -31.96
CA PRO A 37 4.96 4.09 -30.91
C PRO A 37 3.88 4.96 -30.28
N THR A 38 4.06 6.28 -30.34
CA THR A 38 2.97 7.20 -30.02
C THR A 38 1.95 7.17 -31.16
N PRO A 39 0.67 7.00 -30.83
CA PRO A 39 -0.44 6.97 -31.80
C PRO A 39 -0.61 8.16 -32.73
N ILE A 40 0.22 9.20 -32.63
CA ILE A 40 0.17 10.32 -33.56
C ILE A 40 0.44 9.84 -34.99
N LEU A 41 1.42 8.96 -35.22
CA LEU A 41 1.71 8.45 -36.57
C LEU A 41 0.97 7.15 -36.87
N ALA A 42 0.92 6.22 -35.91
CA ALA A 42 0.31 4.91 -36.12
C ALA A 42 -1.23 4.95 -36.22
N PHE A 43 -1.92 5.84 -35.49
CA PHE A 43 -3.39 5.92 -35.55
C PHE A 43 -3.95 6.73 -36.73
N LEU A 44 -3.09 7.37 -37.52
CA LEU A 44 -3.51 8.02 -38.76
C LEU A 44 -3.65 7.04 -39.93
N GLN A 45 -3.09 5.84 -39.79
CA GLN A 45 -3.24 4.78 -40.77
C GLN A 45 -4.29 3.78 -40.31
N PRO A 46 -5.09 3.19 -41.21
CA PRO A 46 -5.99 2.09 -40.86
C PRO A 46 -5.24 0.95 -40.14
N SER A 47 -5.91 0.24 -39.22
CA SER A 47 -5.28 -0.80 -38.40
C SER A 47 -4.62 -1.93 -39.20
N HIS A 48 -5.02 -2.12 -40.47
CA HIS A 48 -4.47 -3.12 -41.38
C HIS A 48 -3.28 -2.64 -42.23
N ARG A 49 -2.83 -1.38 -42.12
CA ARG A 49 -1.71 -0.81 -42.89
C ARG A 49 -0.49 -0.42 -42.04
N ILE A 50 -0.43 -0.89 -40.80
CA ILE A 50 0.59 -0.49 -39.80
C ILE A 50 2.02 -0.79 -40.24
N SER A 51 2.23 -1.80 -41.09
CA SER A 51 3.56 -2.21 -41.53
C SER A 51 4.22 -1.25 -42.53
N ALA A 52 3.48 -0.30 -43.12
CA ALA A 52 4.02 0.65 -44.09
C ALA A 52 3.97 2.08 -43.55
N PRO A 53 4.98 2.93 -43.79
CA PRO A 53 4.95 4.33 -43.36
C PRO A 53 3.82 5.12 -44.04
N PRO A 54 3.22 6.13 -43.35
CA PRO A 54 2.25 7.01 -43.98
C PRO A 54 2.90 7.82 -45.11
N PRO A 55 2.15 8.10 -46.19
CA PRO A 55 2.69 8.85 -47.33
C PRO A 55 3.12 10.27 -46.93
N THR A 56 2.40 10.88 -45.98
CA THR A 56 2.64 12.22 -45.45
C THR A 56 2.54 12.21 -43.93
N LEU A 57 3.29 13.10 -43.27
CA LEU A 57 3.18 13.31 -41.82
C LEU A 57 1.99 14.23 -41.48
N PRO A 58 1.37 14.07 -40.30
CA PRO A 58 0.47 15.08 -39.76
C PRO A 58 1.21 16.41 -39.53
N VAL A 59 0.47 17.52 -39.65
CA VAL A 59 1.01 18.89 -39.64
C VAL A 59 1.82 19.15 -38.37
N GLU A 60 1.34 18.69 -37.21
CA GLU A 60 1.98 18.89 -35.92
C GLU A 60 3.37 18.24 -35.87
N VAL A 61 3.49 17.01 -36.40
CA VAL A 61 4.75 16.26 -36.45
C VAL A 61 5.70 16.84 -37.49
N HIS A 62 5.19 17.22 -38.66
CA HIS A 62 5.98 17.87 -39.70
C HIS A 62 6.58 19.18 -39.19
N GLU A 63 5.75 20.05 -38.62
CA GLU A 63 6.20 21.33 -38.03
C GLU A 63 7.19 21.12 -36.88
N PHE A 64 7.00 20.09 -36.07
CA PHE A 64 7.94 19.75 -34.99
C PHE A 64 9.31 19.34 -35.52
N LEU A 65 9.36 18.40 -36.47
CA LEU A 65 10.61 17.95 -37.06
C LEU A 65 11.30 19.10 -37.80
N LYS A 66 10.54 19.91 -38.54
CA LYS A 66 11.04 21.11 -39.21
C LYS A 66 11.75 22.03 -38.23
N ALA A 67 11.14 22.32 -37.08
CA ALA A 67 11.74 23.14 -36.04
C ALA A 67 12.97 22.48 -35.36
N CYS A 68 12.97 21.16 -35.18
CA CYS A 68 14.09 20.43 -34.56
C CYS A 68 15.39 20.42 -35.39
N PHE A 69 15.25 20.60 -36.70
CA PHE A 69 16.36 20.55 -37.67
C PHE A 69 16.56 21.87 -38.42
N ASP A 70 15.81 22.92 -38.08
CA ASP A 70 15.83 24.23 -38.74
C ASP A 70 15.66 24.14 -40.28
N LEU A 71 14.64 23.40 -40.71
CA LEU A 71 14.43 23.10 -42.12
C LEU A 71 13.40 24.04 -42.77
N PRO A 72 13.54 24.34 -44.07
CA PRO A 72 12.43 24.83 -44.89
C PRO A 72 11.32 23.76 -45.03
N ASP A 73 10.10 24.21 -45.33
CA ASP A 73 8.92 23.33 -45.41
C ASP A 73 9.08 22.20 -46.45
N GLU A 74 9.50 22.55 -47.67
CA GLU A 74 9.73 21.59 -48.75
C GLU A 74 10.86 20.61 -48.43
N THR A 75 11.96 21.07 -47.81
CA THR A 75 13.04 20.20 -47.35
C THR A 75 12.56 19.20 -46.30
N GLY A 76 11.64 19.61 -45.41
CA GLY A 76 11.03 18.73 -44.43
C GLY A 76 10.18 17.62 -45.07
N LYS A 77 9.39 17.96 -46.10
CA LYS A 77 8.58 16.99 -46.87
C LYS A 77 9.47 15.98 -47.60
N LEU A 78 10.50 16.48 -48.28
CA LEU A 78 11.49 15.64 -48.96
C LEU A 78 12.25 14.75 -47.98
N ALA A 79 12.58 15.24 -46.78
CA ALA A 79 13.24 14.44 -45.74
C ALA A 79 12.36 13.28 -45.26
N TRP A 80 11.04 13.48 -45.09
CA TRP A 80 10.12 12.38 -44.79
C TRP A 80 10.04 11.38 -45.95
N GLU A 81 9.86 11.86 -47.18
CA GLU A 81 9.80 10.99 -48.36
C GLU A 81 11.04 10.11 -48.49
N ALA A 82 12.21 10.70 -48.26
CA ALA A 82 13.51 10.06 -48.24
C ALA A 82 13.61 9.01 -47.12
N PHE A 83 13.40 9.40 -45.87
CA PHE A 83 13.75 8.56 -44.71
C PHE A 83 12.62 7.68 -44.19
N ARG A 84 11.37 7.84 -44.64
CA ARG A 84 10.19 7.16 -44.06
C ARG A 84 10.32 5.65 -43.97
N VAL A 85 10.88 4.98 -44.99
CA VAL A 85 11.00 3.51 -45.00
C VAL A 85 11.97 3.06 -43.91
N LEU A 86 13.14 3.72 -43.85
CA LEU A 86 14.15 3.45 -42.85
C LEU A 86 13.64 3.77 -41.43
N ALA A 87 13.04 4.95 -41.24
CA ALA A 87 12.51 5.38 -39.95
C ALA A 87 11.35 4.48 -39.46
N TRP A 88 10.54 3.94 -40.38
CA TRP A 88 9.47 3.00 -40.04
C TRP A 88 9.97 1.59 -39.72
N SER A 89 11.08 1.19 -40.33
CA SER A 89 11.75 -0.09 -40.02
C SER A 89 12.52 -0.06 -38.70
N PHE A 90 12.82 1.14 -38.17
CA PHE A 90 13.44 1.29 -36.87
C PHE A 90 12.45 0.93 -35.76
N ASP A 91 12.82 -0.07 -34.96
CA ASP A 91 12.01 -0.59 -33.86
C ASP A 91 12.91 -0.74 -32.62
N PRO A 92 13.07 0.34 -31.83
CA PRO A 92 13.96 0.33 -30.68
C PRO A 92 13.40 -0.59 -29.57
N THR A 93 14.29 -1.23 -28.81
CA THR A 93 13.86 -1.91 -27.56
C THR A 93 13.29 -0.88 -26.56
N PRO A 94 12.53 -1.31 -25.54
CA PRO A 94 12.05 -0.39 -24.50
C PRO A 94 13.16 0.44 -23.85
N GLU A 95 14.33 -0.16 -23.61
CA GLU A 95 15.51 0.52 -23.05
C GLU A 95 16.09 1.55 -24.03
N GLU A 96 16.20 1.19 -25.31
CA GLU A 96 16.62 2.13 -26.36
C GLU A 96 15.62 3.27 -26.52
N GLN A 97 14.33 3.00 -26.37
CA GLN A 97 13.27 4.00 -26.44
C GLN A 97 13.36 4.99 -25.27
N SER A 98 13.56 4.49 -24.04
CA SER A 98 13.84 5.31 -22.86
C SER A 98 15.10 6.17 -23.07
N ALA A 99 16.21 5.57 -23.48
CA ALA A 99 17.47 6.27 -23.73
C ALA A 99 17.33 7.37 -24.79
N ASN A 100 16.61 7.08 -25.89
CA ASN A 100 16.32 8.05 -26.93
C ASN A 100 15.43 9.19 -26.41
N ARG A 101 14.46 8.91 -25.53
CA ARG A 101 13.61 9.93 -24.91
C ARG A 101 14.44 10.86 -24.03
N ILE A 102 15.33 10.31 -23.20
CA ILE A 102 16.27 11.10 -22.38
C ILE A 102 17.16 11.98 -23.27
N LYS A 103 17.72 11.42 -24.34
CA LYS A 103 18.58 12.12 -25.29
C LYS A 103 17.89 13.30 -25.96
N HIS A 104 16.60 13.16 -26.29
CA HIS A 104 15.87 14.13 -27.12
C HIS A 104 14.81 14.95 -26.38
N VAL A 105 14.65 14.79 -25.07
CA VAL A 105 13.60 15.46 -24.26
C VAL A 105 13.54 16.97 -24.48
N ARG A 106 14.69 17.66 -24.56
CA ARG A 106 14.75 19.12 -24.77
C ARG A 106 14.13 19.57 -26.08
N LEU A 107 14.17 18.73 -27.12
CA LEU A 107 13.56 19.06 -28.41
C LEU A 107 12.04 19.07 -28.30
N PHE A 108 11.46 18.09 -27.60
CA PHE A 108 10.03 18.06 -27.30
C PHE A 108 9.60 19.28 -26.48
N LEU A 109 10.35 19.61 -25.43
CA LEU A 109 10.06 20.77 -24.58
C LEU A 109 10.09 22.09 -25.37
N ARG A 110 11.12 22.31 -26.20
CA ARG A 110 11.29 23.56 -26.96
C ARG A 110 10.37 23.70 -28.16
N HIS A 111 10.12 22.61 -28.88
CA HIS A 111 9.49 22.67 -30.19
C HIS A 111 8.19 21.88 -30.30
N GLY A 112 7.98 20.88 -29.43
CA GLY A 112 6.85 19.96 -29.50
C GLY A 112 5.62 20.46 -28.73
N VAL A 113 5.80 20.94 -27.51
CA VAL A 113 4.69 21.27 -26.61
C VAL A 113 3.72 22.28 -27.24
N SER A 114 4.25 23.32 -27.89
CA SER A 114 3.48 24.36 -28.60
C SER A 114 2.70 23.85 -29.81
N LYS A 115 3.00 22.63 -30.28
CA LYS A 115 2.35 21.96 -31.41
C LYS A 115 1.45 20.81 -30.97
N GLY A 116 1.16 20.69 -29.67
CA GLY A 116 0.37 19.56 -29.15
C GLY A 116 1.15 18.27 -28.99
N LEU A 117 2.50 18.32 -29.01
CA LEU A 117 3.38 17.15 -28.86
C LEU A 117 4.11 17.20 -27.52
N GLY A 118 3.65 16.40 -26.57
CA GLY A 118 4.27 16.28 -25.25
C GLY A 118 5.46 15.32 -25.27
N VAL A 119 6.26 15.34 -24.20
CA VAL A 119 7.33 14.36 -23.99
C VAL A 119 6.74 12.95 -23.94
N TYR A 120 5.55 12.81 -23.35
CA TYR A 120 4.73 11.61 -23.42
C TYR A 120 3.40 11.91 -24.12
N SER A 121 3.00 11.04 -25.05
CA SER A 121 1.66 11.10 -25.65
C SER A 121 0.97 9.75 -25.39
N LEU A 122 0.11 9.72 -24.39
CA LEU A 122 -0.57 8.53 -23.90
C LEU A 122 -1.89 8.33 -24.64
N TYR A 123 -2.18 7.08 -24.98
CA TYR A 123 -3.35 6.69 -25.77
C TYR A 123 -3.85 5.33 -25.29
N PRO A 124 -5.08 4.92 -25.67
CA PRO A 124 -5.57 3.61 -25.33
C PRO A 124 -4.67 2.51 -25.89
N PRO A 125 -4.49 1.39 -25.16
CA PRO A 125 -3.65 0.27 -25.61
C PRO A 125 -4.25 -0.47 -26.81
N THR A 126 -5.49 -0.17 -27.19
CA THR A 126 -6.17 -0.74 -28.35
C THR A 126 -6.57 0.33 -29.36
N ARG A 127 -6.58 -0.05 -30.63
CA ARG A 127 -7.02 0.77 -31.77
C ARG A 127 -8.44 0.45 -32.21
N VAL A 128 -8.95 -0.68 -31.75
CA VAL A 128 -10.26 -1.21 -32.11
C VAL A 128 -11.09 -1.41 -30.85
N CYS A 129 -12.41 -1.45 -31.02
CA CYS A 129 -13.31 -1.71 -29.92
C CYS A 129 -13.08 -3.12 -29.34
N LEU A 130 -13.03 -3.22 -28.02
CA LEU A 130 -12.86 -4.50 -27.31
C LEU A 130 -14.14 -5.34 -27.26
N ASP A 131 -15.30 -4.75 -27.57
CA ASP A 131 -16.57 -5.47 -27.64
C ASP A 131 -16.66 -6.21 -29.00
N PRO A 132 -16.69 -7.55 -29.01
CA PRO A 132 -16.77 -8.34 -30.24
C PRO A 132 -18.02 -8.03 -31.07
N ASN A 133 -19.12 -7.58 -30.43
CA ASN A 133 -20.35 -7.22 -31.13
C ASN A 133 -20.23 -5.95 -31.96
N CYS A 134 -19.15 -5.18 -31.77
CA CYS A 134 -18.88 -3.98 -32.56
C CYS A 134 -18.22 -4.28 -33.90
N ALA A 135 -17.69 -5.49 -34.09
CA ALA A 135 -17.04 -5.93 -35.31
C ALA A 135 -18.02 -5.93 -36.49
N ARG A 136 -17.55 -5.57 -37.68
CA ARG A 136 -18.39 -5.40 -38.88
C ARG A 136 -18.12 -6.49 -39.92
N PRO A 137 -19.15 -7.11 -40.52
CA PRO A 137 -18.95 -8.00 -41.65
C PRO A 137 -18.32 -7.25 -42.83
N LEU A 138 -17.30 -7.84 -43.46
CA LEU A 138 -16.68 -7.30 -44.66
C LEU A 138 -17.54 -7.64 -45.87
N HIS A 139 -18.07 -6.61 -46.55
CA HIS A 139 -18.85 -6.79 -47.78
C HIS A 139 -18.06 -7.43 -48.94
N SER A 140 -16.73 -7.44 -48.87
CA SER A 140 -15.84 -8.01 -49.89
C SER A 140 -15.68 -9.52 -49.79
N THR A 141 -15.97 -10.13 -48.64
CA THR A 141 -15.66 -11.54 -48.35
C THR A 141 -16.65 -12.08 -47.32
N ASP A 142 -17.57 -12.92 -47.79
CA ASP A 142 -18.61 -13.51 -46.95
C ASP A 142 -18.01 -14.30 -45.77
N GLY A 143 -18.59 -14.13 -44.58
CA GLY A 143 -18.10 -14.75 -43.33
C GLY A 143 -16.88 -14.10 -42.65
N THR A 144 -16.24 -13.08 -43.24
CA THR A 144 -15.12 -12.36 -42.58
C THR A 144 -15.59 -11.11 -41.85
N VAL A 145 -15.20 -10.94 -40.59
CA VAL A 145 -15.56 -9.80 -39.75
C VAL A 145 -14.29 -8.98 -39.46
N ARG A 146 -14.41 -7.65 -39.55
CA ARG A 146 -13.34 -6.71 -39.22
C ARG A 146 -13.67 -5.96 -37.94
N ASP A 147 -12.72 -5.92 -37.03
CA ASP A 147 -12.85 -5.14 -35.79
C ASP A 147 -13.08 -3.66 -36.08
N ARG A 148 -13.91 -3.03 -35.24
CA ARG A 148 -14.27 -1.63 -35.44
C ARG A 148 -13.19 -0.70 -34.92
N GLU A 149 -12.64 0.11 -35.81
CA GLU A 149 -11.67 1.15 -35.45
C GLU A 149 -12.29 2.23 -34.55
N LEU A 150 -11.52 2.68 -33.57
CA LEU A 150 -11.91 3.76 -32.65
C LEU A 150 -11.64 5.13 -33.28
N GLY A 151 -12.62 6.03 -33.20
CA GLY A 151 -12.58 7.38 -33.77
C GLY A 151 -12.58 8.49 -32.71
N GLU A 152 -12.85 9.72 -33.15
CA GLU A 152 -13.14 10.90 -32.31
C GLU A 152 -12.20 11.09 -31.10
N SER A 153 -10.93 11.29 -31.44
CA SER A 153 -9.88 11.60 -30.49
C SER A 153 -10.22 12.83 -29.66
N LYS A 154 -10.04 12.75 -28.35
CA LYS A 154 -9.98 13.91 -27.45
C LYS A 154 -8.69 13.87 -26.67
N SER A 155 -7.86 14.89 -26.82
CA SER A 155 -6.56 14.99 -26.17
C SER A 155 -6.59 16.11 -25.14
N HIS A 156 -5.98 15.86 -23.98
CA HIS A 156 -5.89 16.80 -22.87
C HIS A 156 -4.44 16.87 -22.37
N PRO A 157 -3.94 18.07 -22.03
CA PRO A 157 -2.61 18.20 -21.42
C PRO A 157 -2.60 17.53 -20.04
N ILE A 158 -1.48 16.90 -19.72
CA ILE A 158 -1.21 16.22 -18.45
C ILE A 158 0.22 16.52 -17.99
N THR A 159 0.50 16.35 -16.70
CA THR A 159 1.87 16.21 -16.21
C THR A 159 2.15 14.73 -15.96
N VAL A 160 3.30 14.25 -16.44
CA VAL A 160 3.79 12.90 -16.17
C VAL A 160 4.95 12.98 -15.18
N PHE A 161 4.81 12.34 -14.04
CA PHE A 161 5.86 12.15 -13.06
C PHE A 161 6.60 10.84 -13.35
N SER A 162 7.90 10.93 -13.57
CA SER A 162 8.72 9.76 -13.92
C SER A 162 10.04 9.77 -13.16
N LEU A 163 10.56 8.57 -12.88
CA LEU A 163 11.88 8.42 -12.28
C LEU A 163 12.99 8.92 -13.22
N GLU A 164 12.85 8.64 -14.51
CA GLU A 164 13.92 8.92 -15.48
C GLU A 164 14.03 10.38 -15.89
N LEU A 165 12.92 11.11 -16.04
CA LEU A 165 12.90 12.48 -16.57
C LEU A 165 12.49 13.52 -15.53
N GLY A 166 12.04 13.11 -14.35
CA GLY A 166 11.30 13.97 -13.45
C GLY A 166 9.91 14.29 -14.02
N ALA A 167 9.39 15.47 -13.69
CA ALA A 167 8.08 15.92 -14.13
C ALA A 167 8.17 16.57 -15.53
N VAL A 168 7.39 16.06 -16.48
CA VAL A 168 7.40 16.55 -17.86
C VAL A 168 5.98 16.69 -18.43
N PRO A 169 5.76 17.61 -19.39
CA PRO A 169 4.47 17.77 -20.05
C PRO A 169 4.16 16.57 -20.96
N GLY A 170 2.92 16.13 -20.92
CA GLY A 170 2.40 15.09 -21.78
C GLY A 170 0.98 15.37 -22.27
N TYR A 171 0.44 14.48 -23.09
CA TYR A 171 -0.95 14.51 -23.51
C TYR A 171 -1.60 13.14 -23.27
N SER A 172 -2.79 13.13 -22.64
CA SER A 172 -3.64 11.95 -22.55
C SER A 172 -4.71 12.04 -23.63
N THR A 173 -4.79 11.02 -24.48
CA THR A 173 -5.76 10.96 -25.58
C THR A 173 -6.74 9.83 -25.36
N SER A 174 -8.03 10.14 -25.44
CA SER A 174 -9.12 9.15 -25.46
C SER A 174 -9.69 8.97 -26.86
N ARG A 175 -10.29 7.81 -27.13
CA ARG A 175 -10.91 7.44 -28.42
C ARG A 175 -12.29 6.84 -28.18
N TYR A 176 -13.17 6.92 -29.18
CA TYR A 176 -14.58 6.57 -29.05
C TYR A 176 -15.01 5.51 -30.05
N CYS A 177 -15.80 4.54 -29.59
CA CYS A 177 -16.48 3.60 -30.45
C CYS A 177 -17.88 4.10 -30.80
N ARG A 178 -18.16 4.39 -32.08
CA ARG A 178 -19.49 4.81 -32.55
C ARG A 178 -20.61 3.75 -32.47
N ASN A 179 -20.32 2.56 -31.96
CA ASN A 179 -21.30 1.45 -31.91
C ASN A 179 -21.82 1.22 -30.51
N CYS A 180 -20.94 0.78 -29.61
CA CYS A 180 -21.25 0.57 -28.19
C CYS A 180 -21.10 1.85 -27.37
N HIS A 181 -20.69 2.95 -28.02
CA HIS A 181 -20.52 4.26 -27.41
C HIS A 181 -19.47 4.30 -26.27
N THR A 182 -18.59 3.31 -26.19
CA THR A 182 -17.50 3.28 -25.21
C THR A 182 -16.41 4.30 -25.57
N ARG A 183 -15.96 5.05 -24.56
CA ARG A 183 -14.75 5.87 -24.63
C ARG A 183 -13.58 5.17 -23.95
N TYR A 184 -12.53 4.94 -24.71
CA TYR A 184 -11.28 4.32 -24.30
C TYR A 184 -10.27 5.41 -23.95
N TYR A 185 -9.72 5.37 -22.74
CA TYR A 185 -8.63 6.21 -22.22
C TYR A 185 -7.33 5.39 -22.18
N PRO A 186 -6.17 5.98 -21.83
CA PRO A 186 -4.92 5.23 -21.77
C PRO A 186 -4.89 4.07 -20.75
N ASP A 187 -5.50 4.24 -19.58
CA ASP A 187 -5.42 3.24 -18.48
C ASP A 187 -6.75 2.50 -18.24
N PHE A 188 -7.88 3.08 -18.68
CA PHE A 188 -9.21 2.51 -18.51
C PHE A 188 -10.13 2.85 -19.68
N TYR A 189 -11.32 2.28 -19.70
CA TYR A 189 -12.41 2.68 -20.61
C TYR A 189 -13.72 2.85 -19.85
N VAL A 190 -14.66 3.56 -20.46
CA VAL A 190 -15.95 3.93 -19.87
C VAL A 190 -17.02 3.72 -20.94
N HIS A 191 -18.00 2.89 -20.64
CA HIS A 191 -19.18 2.72 -21.51
C HIS A 191 -20.07 3.98 -21.45
N ASP A 192 -20.90 4.18 -22.48
CA ASP A 192 -21.79 5.34 -22.52
C ASP A 192 -22.78 5.32 -21.37
N HIS A 193 -23.00 6.48 -20.77
CA HIS A 193 -23.78 6.66 -19.54
C HIS A 193 -23.37 5.77 -18.35
N ALA A 194 -22.23 5.09 -18.42
CA ALA A 194 -21.77 4.24 -17.33
C ALA A 194 -21.25 5.08 -16.16
N THR A 195 -21.58 4.63 -14.95
CA THR A 195 -21.04 5.17 -13.71
C THR A 195 -19.72 4.50 -13.32
N ILE A 196 -19.28 3.50 -14.09
CA ILE A 196 -18.11 2.66 -13.81
C ILE A 196 -17.07 2.87 -14.91
N ARG A 197 -15.80 2.97 -14.50
CA ARG A 197 -14.64 2.86 -15.37
C ARG A 197 -13.98 1.50 -15.16
N THR A 198 -13.62 0.84 -16.25
CA THR A 198 -13.03 -0.49 -16.25
C THR A 198 -11.59 -0.39 -16.74
N PHE A 199 -10.65 -0.88 -15.94
CA PHE A 199 -9.23 -0.84 -16.29
C PHE A 199 -8.87 -2.01 -17.20
N TYR A 200 -7.88 -1.80 -18.08
CA TYR A 200 -7.42 -2.88 -18.95
C TYR A 200 -6.75 -4.00 -18.15
N LEU A 201 -7.11 -5.23 -18.50
CA LEU A 201 -6.43 -6.44 -18.07
C LEU A 201 -5.37 -6.79 -19.13
N THR A 202 -4.11 -6.61 -18.77
CA THR A 202 -2.95 -6.85 -19.63
C THR A 202 -2.03 -7.87 -18.97
N ASN A 203 -1.26 -8.60 -19.79
CA ASN A 203 -0.29 -9.60 -19.30
C ASN A 203 0.86 -8.98 -18.51
N THR A 204 1.12 -7.69 -18.69
CA THR A 204 2.12 -6.92 -17.95
C THR A 204 1.46 -5.73 -17.27
N MET A 205 2.06 -5.28 -16.16
CA MET A 205 1.64 -4.06 -15.47
C MET A 205 1.81 -2.84 -16.40
N PRO A 206 0.84 -1.90 -16.46
CA PRO A 206 0.98 -0.69 -17.27
C PRO A 206 2.16 0.17 -16.80
N GLU A 207 2.91 0.72 -17.74
CA GLU A 207 4.02 1.64 -17.44
C GLU A 207 3.52 2.94 -16.79
N PHE A 208 2.38 3.47 -17.25
CA PHE A 208 1.81 4.73 -16.75
C PHE A 208 0.52 4.47 -15.97
N ILE A 209 0.50 4.89 -14.71
CA ILE A 209 -0.65 4.78 -13.81
C ILE A 209 -1.39 6.11 -13.80
N HIS A 210 -2.70 6.10 -14.07
CA HIS A 210 -3.53 7.30 -13.98
C HIS A 210 -3.88 7.59 -12.51
N THR A 211 -3.13 8.49 -11.89
CA THR A 211 -3.19 8.75 -10.44
C THR A 211 -4.22 9.82 -10.08
N SER A 212 -4.41 10.81 -10.95
CA SER A 212 -5.49 11.81 -10.85
C SER A 212 -5.84 12.35 -12.25
N GLU A 213 -6.85 13.19 -12.36
CA GLU A 213 -7.42 13.67 -13.64
C GLU A 213 -6.37 14.22 -14.64
N HIS A 214 -5.34 14.90 -14.14
CA HIS A 214 -4.30 15.50 -14.97
C HIS A 214 -2.89 14.96 -14.70
N PHE A 215 -2.76 13.94 -13.85
CA PHE A 215 -1.47 13.38 -13.44
C PHE A 215 -1.37 11.89 -13.77
N TYR A 216 -0.24 11.55 -14.38
CA TYR A 216 0.19 10.17 -14.54
C TYR A 216 1.53 9.98 -13.83
N THR A 217 1.69 8.81 -13.21
CA THR A 217 2.94 8.43 -12.54
C THR A 217 3.43 7.13 -13.15
N THR A 218 4.71 7.04 -13.45
CA THR A 218 5.29 5.81 -13.96
C THR A 218 5.32 4.71 -12.89
N ALA A 219 5.14 3.46 -13.28
CA ALA A 219 5.06 2.31 -12.38
C ALA A 219 6.34 2.11 -11.56
N ASP A 220 7.51 2.36 -12.15
CA ASP A 220 8.81 2.31 -11.48
C ASP A 220 8.95 3.36 -10.35
N LEU A 221 8.40 4.55 -10.54
CA LEU A 221 8.36 5.61 -9.54
C LEU A 221 7.38 5.27 -8.41
N CYS A 222 6.21 4.71 -8.74
CA CYS A 222 5.28 4.19 -7.74
C CYS A 222 5.95 3.10 -6.88
N GLU A 223 6.68 2.18 -7.52
CA GLU A 223 7.40 1.10 -6.86
C GLU A 223 8.56 1.63 -6.00
N LEU A 224 9.29 2.67 -6.46
CA LEU A 224 10.28 3.37 -5.65
C LEU A 224 9.66 3.96 -4.38
N PHE A 225 8.52 4.64 -4.48
CA PHE A 225 7.83 5.19 -3.30
C PHE A 225 7.44 4.10 -2.31
N ALA A 226 6.87 3.00 -2.79
CA ALA A 226 6.52 1.88 -1.91
C ALA A 226 7.76 1.25 -1.24
N ASN A 227 8.88 1.15 -1.96
CA ASN A 227 10.14 0.64 -1.42
C ASN A 227 10.78 1.58 -0.39
N MET A 228 10.69 2.90 -0.60
CA MET A 228 11.13 3.91 0.38
C MET A 228 10.25 3.92 1.63
N MET A 229 8.94 3.70 1.47
CA MET A 229 7.99 3.58 2.59
C MET A 229 8.30 2.33 3.43
N VAL A 230 8.44 1.16 2.83
CA VAL A 230 8.64 -0.11 3.56
C VAL A 230 10.03 -0.22 4.22
N SER A 231 11.07 0.32 3.57
CA SER A 231 12.47 0.13 3.98
C SER A 231 13.00 1.23 4.89
N ALA A 232 12.49 2.45 4.75
CA ALA A 232 13.02 3.64 5.44
C ALA A 232 11.93 4.51 6.07
N TRP A 233 10.69 4.01 6.17
CA TRP A 233 9.54 4.75 6.71
C TRP A 233 9.36 6.14 6.08
N THR A 234 9.67 6.25 4.79
CA THR A 234 9.60 7.55 4.12
C THR A 234 8.14 7.94 3.93
N SER A 235 7.69 8.99 4.62
CA SER A 235 6.32 9.51 4.49
C SER A 235 6.01 9.99 3.07
N GLY A 236 4.73 10.02 2.68
CA GLY A 236 4.30 10.58 1.40
C GLY A 236 4.85 12.01 1.17
N THR A 237 4.89 12.83 2.22
CA THR A 237 5.50 14.17 2.18
C THR A 237 7.00 14.12 1.87
N ASN A 238 7.73 13.19 2.50
CA ASN A 238 9.16 13.05 2.25
C ASN A 238 9.44 12.43 0.87
N CYS A 239 8.61 11.51 0.38
CA CYS A 239 8.67 11.01 -0.98
C CYS A 239 8.49 12.14 -2.00
N ALA A 240 7.48 13.00 -1.82
CA ALA A 240 7.24 14.15 -2.69
C ALA A 240 8.43 15.13 -2.67
N ARG A 241 8.99 15.40 -1.47
CA ARG A 241 10.19 16.24 -1.32
C ARG A 241 11.40 15.64 -2.03
N ILE A 242 11.72 14.37 -1.76
CA ILE A 242 12.84 13.67 -2.40
C ILE A 242 12.68 13.66 -3.91
N TYR A 243 11.47 13.45 -4.40
CA TYR A 243 11.16 13.54 -5.83
C TYR A 243 11.49 14.94 -6.36
N ASN A 244 10.93 15.99 -5.76
CA ASN A 244 11.13 17.36 -6.22
C ASN A 244 12.59 17.84 -6.09
N THR A 245 13.35 17.37 -5.10
CA THR A 245 14.73 17.82 -4.86
C THR A 245 15.77 17.02 -5.62
N SER A 246 15.55 15.72 -5.79
CA SER A 246 16.60 14.77 -6.20
C SER A 246 16.31 14.07 -7.52
N ILE A 247 15.04 13.92 -7.89
CA ILE A 247 14.61 13.24 -9.12
C ILE A 247 14.21 14.27 -10.19
N SER A 248 13.53 15.34 -9.79
CA SER A 248 13.21 16.46 -10.68
C SER A 248 14.48 17.04 -11.27
N LYS A 249 14.55 17.13 -12.59
CA LYS A 249 15.74 17.57 -13.30
C LYS A 249 15.75 19.09 -13.41
N SER A 250 16.46 19.75 -12.51
CA SER A 250 16.71 21.20 -12.57
C SER A 250 17.23 21.66 -13.94
N ALA A 251 18.02 20.81 -14.62
CA ALA A 251 18.54 21.08 -15.96
C ALA A 251 17.47 21.17 -17.07
N LEU A 252 16.22 20.75 -16.82
CA LEU A 252 15.10 20.86 -17.74
C LEU A 252 14.16 22.02 -17.37
N GLU A 253 14.27 22.60 -16.17
CA GLU A 253 13.34 23.62 -15.67
C GLU A 253 13.24 24.83 -16.59
N SER A 254 14.35 25.27 -17.18
CA SER A 254 14.34 26.42 -18.11
C SER A 254 13.66 26.12 -19.45
N ASP A 255 13.50 24.85 -19.81
CA ASP A 255 12.82 24.42 -21.03
C ASP A 255 11.34 24.05 -20.76
N LEU A 256 10.89 23.99 -19.50
CA LEU A 256 9.50 23.66 -19.16
C LEU A 256 8.55 24.81 -19.54
N PRO A 257 7.34 24.50 -20.03
CA PRO A 257 6.34 25.52 -20.36
C PRO A 257 5.85 26.26 -19.11
N ILE A 258 5.95 27.60 -19.12
CA ILE A 258 5.51 28.46 -18.01
C ILE A 258 3.97 28.41 -17.86
N ASP A 259 3.24 28.44 -18.98
CA ASP A 259 1.77 28.48 -18.99
C ASP A 259 1.14 27.07 -19.05
N TRP A 260 1.78 26.08 -18.45
CA TRP A 260 1.20 24.73 -18.38
C TRP A 260 0.03 24.68 -17.41
N GLN A 261 -1.04 23.98 -17.79
CA GLN A 261 -2.28 23.96 -17.01
C GLN A 261 -2.10 23.34 -15.60
N THR A 262 -1.10 22.48 -15.43
CA THR A 262 -0.84 21.73 -14.20
C THR A 262 0.56 21.95 -13.67
N THR A 263 0.73 21.72 -12.36
CA THR A 263 2.03 21.84 -11.71
C THR A 263 3.00 20.74 -12.17
N PHE A 264 4.30 21.06 -12.16
CA PHE A 264 5.41 20.11 -12.27
C PHE A 264 5.98 19.71 -10.90
N GLN A 265 5.56 20.37 -9.83
CA GLN A 265 5.89 19.96 -8.46
C GLN A 265 4.93 18.89 -8.00
N MET A 266 5.48 17.77 -7.54
CA MET A 266 4.72 16.69 -6.93
C MET A 266 4.34 17.07 -5.50
N ASP A 267 3.09 16.87 -5.13
CA ASP A 267 2.64 17.05 -3.75
C ASP A 267 2.46 15.71 -3.01
N VAL A 268 2.02 15.79 -1.74
CA VAL A 268 1.80 14.61 -0.90
C VAL A 268 0.61 13.77 -1.39
N ASP A 269 -0.42 14.40 -1.97
CA ASP A 269 -1.61 13.72 -2.46
C ASP A 269 -1.29 12.95 -3.75
N ASP A 270 -0.43 13.48 -4.61
CA ASP A 270 0.10 12.78 -5.79
C ASP A 270 0.80 11.48 -5.40
N VAL A 271 1.66 11.51 -4.38
CA VAL A 271 2.35 10.30 -3.88
C VAL A 271 1.37 9.29 -3.34
N TRP A 272 0.39 9.70 -2.52
CA TRP A 272 -0.60 8.77 -1.98
C TRP A 272 -1.50 8.20 -3.08
N ASN A 273 -1.95 9.03 -4.01
CA ASN A 273 -2.75 8.59 -5.15
C ASN A 273 -1.96 7.60 -6.01
N ALA A 274 -0.68 7.85 -6.25
CA ALA A 274 0.24 6.93 -6.92
C ALA A 274 0.34 5.61 -6.15
N PHE A 275 0.69 5.65 -4.87
CA PHE A 275 0.84 4.45 -4.03
C PHE A 275 -0.43 3.58 -4.00
N TYR A 276 -1.59 4.16 -3.66
CA TYR A 276 -2.83 3.38 -3.53
C TYR A 276 -3.34 2.86 -4.87
N THR A 277 -3.30 3.69 -5.92
CA THR A 277 -3.77 3.27 -7.26
C THR A 277 -2.87 2.18 -7.81
N TYR A 278 -1.55 2.36 -7.74
CA TYR A 278 -0.58 1.36 -8.19
C TYR A 278 -0.67 0.06 -7.41
N SER A 279 -0.70 0.12 -6.07
CA SER A 279 -0.74 -1.09 -5.24
C SER A 279 -2.05 -1.87 -5.43
N LEU A 280 -3.18 -1.19 -5.61
CA LEU A 280 -4.45 -1.85 -5.98
C LEU A 280 -4.38 -2.46 -7.38
N ARG A 281 -3.84 -1.74 -8.36
CA ARG A 281 -3.67 -2.27 -9.73
C ARG A 281 -2.77 -3.50 -9.73
N LEU A 282 -1.71 -3.50 -8.93
CA LEU A 282 -0.81 -4.63 -8.75
C LEU A 282 -1.53 -5.82 -8.12
N ASP A 283 -2.33 -5.60 -7.07
CA ASP A 283 -3.13 -6.66 -6.43
C ASP A 283 -4.11 -7.33 -7.40
N TYR A 284 -4.85 -6.55 -8.19
CA TYR A 284 -5.77 -7.07 -9.22
C TYR A 284 -5.01 -7.77 -10.36
N HIS A 285 -3.86 -7.22 -10.77
CA HIS A 285 -3.01 -7.83 -11.78
C HIS A 285 -2.45 -9.19 -11.32
N GLU A 286 -1.96 -9.30 -10.09
CA GLU A 286 -1.49 -10.56 -9.51
C GLU A 286 -2.60 -11.63 -9.47
N ARG A 287 -3.86 -11.23 -9.27
CA ARG A 287 -5.04 -12.11 -9.29
C ARG A 287 -5.63 -12.34 -10.69
N GLN A 288 -5.08 -11.69 -11.72
CA GLN A 288 -5.61 -11.68 -13.09
C GLN A 288 -7.09 -11.28 -13.16
N GLU A 289 -7.49 -10.32 -12.33
CA GLU A 289 -8.85 -9.81 -12.25
C GLU A 289 -8.97 -8.41 -12.85
N VAL A 290 -10.17 -8.10 -13.35
CA VAL A 290 -10.50 -6.77 -13.88
C VAL A 290 -10.80 -5.82 -12.71
N MET A 291 -10.10 -4.69 -12.68
CA MET A 291 -10.34 -3.63 -11.70
C MET A 291 -11.40 -2.65 -12.23
N GLU A 292 -12.42 -2.36 -11.42
CA GLU A 292 -13.50 -1.43 -11.75
C GLU A 292 -13.69 -0.37 -10.66
N LEU A 293 -13.83 0.89 -11.06
CA LEU A 293 -13.99 2.02 -10.16
C LEU A 293 -15.15 2.91 -10.56
N GLN A 294 -15.70 3.66 -9.61
CA GLN A 294 -16.67 4.71 -9.91
C GLN A 294 -16.03 5.80 -10.79
N HIS A 295 -16.62 6.06 -11.95
CA HIS A 295 -16.14 7.05 -12.89
C HIS A 295 -16.26 8.47 -12.31
N ASN A 296 -17.47 8.86 -11.89
CA ASN A 296 -17.77 10.23 -11.45
C ASN A 296 -17.66 10.42 -9.92
N ALA A 297 -16.71 9.73 -9.28
CA ALA A 297 -16.44 9.92 -7.85
C ALA A 297 -15.92 11.35 -7.56
N PRO A 298 -16.35 11.98 -6.45
CA PRO A 298 -16.02 13.38 -6.14
C PRO A 298 -14.54 13.60 -5.78
N SER A 299 -13.81 12.56 -5.39
CA SER A 299 -12.37 12.60 -5.15
C SER A 299 -11.72 11.26 -5.51
N GLN A 300 -10.38 11.25 -5.66
CA GLN A 300 -9.63 9.99 -5.83
C GLN A 300 -9.74 9.10 -4.58
N ALA A 301 -9.81 9.68 -3.39
CA ALA A 301 -10.04 8.93 -2.15
C ALA A 301 -11.38 8.21 -2.15
N ASP A 302 -12.47 8.91 -2.52
CA ASP A 302 -13.80 8.33 -2.67
C ASP A 302 -13.84 7.25 -3.74
N ARG A 303 -13.11 7.47 -4.86
CA ARG A 303 -13.03 6.54 -5.97
C ARG A 303 -12.45 5.19 -5.55
N LEU A 304 -11.34 5.19 -4.82
CA LEU A 304 -10.63 3.98 -4.41
C LEU A 304 -11.26 3.27 -3.21
N ARG A 305 -12.08 3.96 -2.41
CA ARG A 305 -12.58 3.49 -1.11
C ARG A 305 -13.12 2.07 -1.13
N SER A 306 -14.07 1.77 -2.03
CA SER A 306 -14.73 0.45 -2.04
C SER A 306 -13.74 -0.67 -2.32
N LEU A 307 -12.77 -0.46 -3.20
CA LEU A 307 -11.76 -1.49 -3.50
C LEU A 307 -10.72 -1.63 -2.38
N LEU A 308 -10.38 -0.54 -1.69
CA LEU A 308 -9.57 -0.61 -0.47
C LEU A 308 -10.28 -1.44 0.60
N GLU A 309 -11.57 -1.22 0.82
CA GLU A 309 -12.39 -1.98 1.77
C GLU A 309 -12.43 -3.47 1.39
N VAL A 310 -12.71 -3.81 0.12
CA VAL A 310 -12.68 -5.19 -0.38
C VAL A 310 -11.31 -5.84 -0.16
N ARG A 311 -10.22 -5.16 -0.53
CA ARG A 311 -8.86 -5.69 -0.35
C ARG A 311 -8.56 -5.90 1.14
N ASN A 312 -8.93 -4.97 2.01
CA ASN A 312 -8.72 -5.10 3.46
C ASN A 312 -9.48 -6.30 4.03
N SER A 313 -10.73 -6.52 3.59
CA SER A 313 -11.50 -7.70 3.95
C SER A 313 -10.83 -8.99 3.49
N ASN A 314 -10.30 -9.02 2.26
CA ASN A 314 -9.59 -10.18 1.72
C ASN A 314 -8.28 -10.47 2.46
N MET A 315 -7.58 -9.45 2.95
CA MET A 315 -6.31 -9.59 3.69
C MET A 315 -6.51 -10.05 5.13
N ALA A 316 -7.68 -9.80 5.73
CA ALA A 316 -7.96 -10.13 7.12
C ALA A 316 -8.05 -11.65 7.33
N GLY A 317 -7.41 -12.16 8.39
CA GLY A 317 -7.34 -13.59 8.65
C GLY A 317 -6.31 -14.25 7.74
N THR A 318 -6.74 -15.14 6.86
CA THR A 318 -5.86 -15.99 6.04
C THR A 318 -5.36 -15.32 4.74
N GLY A 319 -5.56 -14.02 4.59
CA GLY A 319 -5.39 -13.31 3.31
C GLY A 319 -3.96 -12.99 2.91
N GLN A 320 -3.04 -12.86 3.87
CA GLN A 320 -1.64 -12.57 3.59
C GLN A 320 -1.00 -13.68 2.73
N GLU A 321 -0.12 -13.32 1.79
CA GLU A 321 0.55 -14.26 0.88
C GLU A 321 1.30 -15.35 1.66
N GLU A 322 2.05 -14.93 2.69
CA GLU A 322 2.84 -15.78 3.57
C GLU A 322 2.08 -16.22 4.85
N TRP A 323 0.73 -16.25 4.80
CA TRP A 323 -0.09 -16.70 5.92
C TRP A 323 0.23 -18.11 6.39
N ASN A 324 0.52 -19.01 5.44
CA ASN A 324 0.80 -20.42 5.61
C ASN A 324 2.31 -20.75 5.52
N HIS A 325 3.16 -19.77 5.81
CA HIS A 325 4.60 -19.88 5.72
C HIS A 325 5.18 -20.94 6.67
N ALA A 326 6.22 -21.62 6.20
CA ALA A 326 7.09 -22.49 6.99
C ALA A 326 8.54 -22.38 6.48
N CYS A 327 9.48 -22.49 7.40
CA CYS A 327 10.92 -22.54 7.12
C CYS A 327 11.64 -23.14 8.33
N ASP A 328 12.93 -23.45 8.20
CA ASP A 328 13.74 -24.08 9.25
C ASP A 328 13.84 -23.27 10.56
N LEU A 329 13.46 -21.99 10.53
CA LEU A 329 13.50 -21.10 11.71
C LEU A 329 12.17 -20.98 12.45
N CYS A 330 11.05 -21.31 11.80
CA CYS A 330 9.71 -21.22 12.40
C CYS A 330 8.97 -22.55 12.44
N CYS A 331 9.53 -23.58 11.80
CA CYS A 331 9.01 -24.94 11.75
C CYS A 331 10.13 -25.92 12.13
N TYR A 332 9.89 -26.75 13.13
CA TYR A 332 10.79 -27.84 13.53
C TYR A 332 10.16 -29.18 13.18
N ILE A 333 10.85 -29.98 12.36
CA ILE A 333 10.41 -31.32 11.96
C ILE A 333 11.20 -32.36 12.74
N TYR A 334 10.52 -33.38 13.29
CA TYR A 334 11.15 -34.48 14.00
C TYR A 334 10.41 -35.79 13.79
N LEU A 335 11.13 -36.91 13.91
CA LEU A 335 10.55 -38.23 13.94
C LEU A 335 10.26 -38.60 15.38
N ASP A 336 9.05 -39.05 15.64
CA ASP A 336 8.69 -39.62 16.92
C ASP A 336 9.00 -41.13 16.93
N PRO A 337 9.93 -41.61 17.78
CA PRO A 337 10.30 -43.02 17.85
C PRO A 337 9.15 -43.95 18.24
N ASP A 338 8.14 -43.40 18.92
CA ASP A 338 6.99 -44.14 19.46
C ASP A 338 5.76 -44.07 18.54
N ALA A 339 5.81 -43.33 17.43
CA ALA A 339 4.70 -43.26 16.48
C ALA A 339 4.73 -44.49 15.56
N ASP A 340 3.64 -45.27 15.57
CA ASP A 340 3.45 -46.52 14.79
C ASP A 340 3.77 -46.42 13.28
N LYS A 341 3.92 -45.21 12.72
CA LYS A 341 4.08 -44.98 11.27
C LYS A 341 5.40 -44.34 10.84
N ASN A 342 6.32 -43.98 11.74
CA ASN A 342 7.56 -43.27 11.37
C ASN A 342 7.30 -41.97 10.56
N ASP A 343 6.08 -41.41 10.66
CA ASP A 343 5.69 -40.18 9.96
C ASP A 343 6.35 -38.97 10.65
N PRO A 344 6.95 -38.04 9.90
CA PRO A 344 7.54 -36.84 10.47
C PRO A 344 6.47 -35.93 11.09
N LEU A 345 6.66 -35.61 12.37
CA LEU A 345 5.90 -34.59 13.09
C LEU A 345 6.53 -33.22 12.86
N PHE A 346 5.75 -32.15 12.95
CA PHE A 346 6.28 -30.79 12.85
C PHE A 346 5.63 -29.85 13.87
N ILE A 347 6.41 -28.86 14.30
CA ILE A 347 6.02 -27.84 15.27
C ILE A 347 6.21 -26.48 14.61
N ARG A 348 5.10 -25.78 14.35
CA ARG A 348 5.11 -24.37 13.93
C ARG A 348 4.96 -23.44 15.12
N SER A 349 5.72 -22.34 15.11
CA SER A 349 5.76 -21.36 16.20
C SER A 349 5.46 -19.95 15.70
N THR A 350 4.49 -19.29 16.34
CA THR A 350 4.18 -17.87 16.14
C THR A 350 4.12 -17.12 17.46
N VAL A 351 4.53 -15.86 17.43
CA VAL A 351 4.51 -14.92 18.55
C VAL A 351 3.50 -13.84 18.27
N THR A 352 2.67 -13.52 19.26
CA THR A 352 1.71 -12.43 19.20
C THR A 352 2.07 -11.35 20.21
N ASP A 353 2.10 -10.10 19.75
CA ASP A 353 2.42 -8.93 20.56
C ASP A 353 1.77 -7.68 19.97
N GLY A 354 1.48 -6.70 20.84
CA GLY A 354 0.79 -5.47 20.52
C GLY A 354 1.74 -4.28 20.41
N ILE A 355 1.41 -3.34 19.52
CA ILE A 355 2.09 -2.04 19.45
C ILE A 355 1.07 -0.90 19.47
N THR A 356 1.34 0.13 20.28
CA THR A 356 0.53 1.34 20.37
C THR A 356 0.62 2.15 19.08
N MET A 357 -0.21 1.78 18.13
CA MET A 357 -0.42 2.43 16.86
C MET A 357 -1.91 2.37 16.55
N GLY A 358 -2.43 3.41 15.90
CA GLY A 358 -3.84 3.44 15.59
C GLY A 358 -4.23 4.58 14.69
N HIS A 359 -5.49 4.59 14.28
CA HIS A 359 -6.13 5.65 13.51
C HIS A 359 -7.29 6.28 14.29
N PRO A 360 -7.80 7.46 13.90
CA PRO A 360 -9.00 8.02 14.49
C PRO A 360 -10.20 7.06 14.39
N CYS A 361 -10.91 6.85 15.49
CA CYS A 361 -12.07 5.97 15.58
C CYS A 361 -13.21 6.63 16.36
N CYS A 362 -14.37 5.97 16.39
CA CYS A 362 -15.51 6.46 17.15
C CYS A 362 -15.20 6.53 18.65
N GLY A 363 -15.65 7.61 19.31
CA GLY A 363 -15.50 7.79 20.75
C GLY A 363 -16.24 6.77 21.63
N VAL A 364 -17.15 5.97 21.07
CA VAL A 364 -17.82 4.88 21.81
C VAL A 364 -16.87 3.69 21.92
N LEU A 365 -16.79 3.08 23.11
CA LEU A 365 -15.94 1.91 23.36
C LEU A 365 -16.30 0.78 22.41
N ASP A 366 -15.29 0.16 21.80
CA ASP A 366 -15.39 -0.94 20.83
C ASP A 366 -16.26 -0.70 19.59
N CYS A 367 -16.66 0.55 19.33
CA CYS A 367 -17.35 0.91 18.10
C CYS A 367 -16.38 0.88 16.92
N GLN A 368 -16.62 -0.06 16.00
CA GLN A 368 -15.82 -0.25 14.78
C GLN A 368 -16.40 0.49 13.56
N GLU A 369 -17.51 1.20 13.73
CA GLU A 369 -18.07 2.00 12.63
C GLU A 369 -17.12 3.12 12.22
N ARG A 370 -16.94 3.27 10.91
CA ARG A 370 -16.07 4.30 10.34
C ARG A 370 -16.58 5.71 10.66
N LEU A 371 -15.63 6.62 10.83
CA LEU A 371 -15.91 8.06 10.86
C LEU A 371 -16.18 8.56 9.43
N ARG A 372 -17.01 9.61 9.29
CA ARG A 372 -17.24 10.25 7.98
C ARG A 372 -16.03 11.09 7.57
N SER A 373 -15.39 11.71 8.55
CA SER A 373 -14.12 12.42 8.44
C SER A 373 -13.21 12.00 9.57
N VAL A 374 -11.90 11.94 9.33
CA VAL A 374 -10.89 11.71 10.38
C VAL A 374 -10.91 12.78 11.47
N LYS A 375 -11.58 13.92 11.23
CA LYS A 375 -11.78 15.01 12.18
C LYS A 375 -12.99 14.82 13.10
N ASP A 376 -13.87 13.86 12.81
CA ASP A 376 -15.08 13.61 13.61
C ASP A 376 -14.73 12.88 14.91
N LYS A 377 -15.52 13.11 15.98
CA LYS A 377 -15.39 12.37 17.26
C LYS A 377 -16.20 11.08 17.29
N PHE A 378 -17.31 11.06 16.56
CA PHE A 378 -18.28 9.97 16.59
C PHE A 378 -18.65 9.59 15.15
N CYS A 379 -18.92 8.31 14.93
CA CYS A 379 -19.47 7.83 13.66
C CYS A 379 -20.90 8.36 13.46
N LEU A 380 -21.47 8.08 12.28
CA LEU A 380 -22.80 8.55 11.92
C LEU A 380 -23.87 8.08 12.92
N THR A 381 -23.85 6.82 13.35
CA THR A 381 -24.80 6.27 14.32
C THR A 381 -24.70 6.93 15.70
N HIS A 382 -23.51 7.41 16.07
CA HIS A 382 -23.23 8.03 17.36
C HIS A 382 -23.16 9.57 17.29
N GLN A 383 -23.56 10.19 16.17
CA GLN A 383 -23.46 11.65 15.99
C GLN A 383 -24.22 12.43 17.08
N LYS A 384 -25.30 11.88 17.62
CA LYS A 384 -26.08 12.46 18.74
C LYS A 384 -25.25 12.72 19.98
N LEU A 385 -24.17 11.95 20.21
CA LEU A 385 -23.28 12.14 21.36
C LEU A 385 -22.46 13.42 21.28
N ASN A 386 -22.35 14.06 20.11
CA ASN A 386 -21.76 15.40 20.01
C ASN A 386 -22.59 16.47 20.75
N LYS A 387 -23.87 16.19 21.03
CA LYS A 387 -24.73 17.09 21.80
C LYS A 387 -24.66 16.83 23.31
N GLN A 388 -23.89 15.85 23.76
CA GLN A 388 -23.71 15.55 25.18
C GLN A 388 -22.41 16.16 25.71
N CYS A 389 -22.45 16.62 26.96
CA CYS A 389 -21.29 17.16 27.65
C CYS A 389 -20.08 16.22 27.55
N CYS A 390 -18.91 16.75 27.21
CA CYS A 390 -17.69 15.95 27.06
C CYS A 390 -17.10 15.39 28.37
N ILE A 391 -17.75 15.63 29.50
CA ILE A 391 -17.42 14.98 30.77
C ILE A 391 -17.99 13.58 30.73
N THR A 392 -17.13 12.57 30.89
CA THR A 392 -17.45 11.15 30.66
C THR A 392 -18.61 10.62 31.50
N THR A 393 -18.88 11.23 32.65
CA THR A 393 -19.96 10.86 33.58
C THR A 393 -21.20 11.76 33.47
N CYS A 394 -21.16 12.82 32.66
CA CYS A 394 -22.27 13.74 32.46
C CYS A 394 -23.10 13.34 31.23
N ARG A 395 -24.42 13.48 31.33
CA ARG A 395 -25.35 13.19 30.23
C ARG A 395 -26.14 14.42 29.76
N ASP A 396 -25.87 15.58 30.35
CA ASP A 396 -26.55 16.83 30.02
C ASP A 396 -26.13 17.33 28.64
N GLU A 397 -27.00 18.12 28.01
CA GLU A 397 -26.73 18.68 26.69
C GLU A 397 -25.64 19.77 26.75
N VAL A 398 -24.85 19.85 25.67
CA VAL A 398 -23.86 20.91 25.50
C VAL A 398 -24.53 22.26 25.30
N GLU A 399 -23.91 23.30 25.84
CA GLU A 399 -24.31 24.67 25.55
C GLU A 399 -23.78 25.11 24.16
N PRO A 400 -24.54 25.89 23.37
CA PRO A 400 -24.06 26.41 22.10
C PRO A 400 -22.72 27.15 22.24
N GLY A 401 -21.74 26.79 21.38
CA GLY A 401 -20.39 27.36 21.41
C GLY A 401 -19.40 26.62 22.32
N PHE A 402 -19.86 25.61 23.05
CA PHE A 402 -19.07 24.85 24.01
C PHE A 402 -19.18 23.34 23.82
N ARG A 403 -18.26 22.60 24.43
CA ARG A 403 -18.23 21.11 24.49
C ARG A 403 -18.76 20.57 25.81
N THR A 404 -19.01 21.42 26.80
CA THR A 404 -19.66 21.06 28.07
C THR A 404 -21.03 21.68 28.24
N CYS A 405 -21.82 21.12 29.16
CA CYS A 405 -23.08 21.68 29.63
C CYS A 405 -22.86 22.97 30.45
N THR A 406 -23.95 23.56 30.94
CA THR A 406 -23.96 24.80 31.74
C THR A 406 -23.42 24.64 33.16
N ASN A 407 -23.02 23.44 33.59
CA ASN A 407 -22.39 23.23 34.88
C ASN A 407 -21.05 24.00 34.95
N PRO A 408 -20.88 24.95 35.90
CA PRO A 408 -19.65 25.72 36.04
C PRO A 408 -18.38 24.87 36.15
N ASP A 409 -18.42 23.76 36.90
CA ASP A 409 -17.26 22.87 37.07
C ASP A 409 -16.81 22.27 35.73
N HIS A 410 -17.77 21.92 34.87
CA HIS A 410 -17.47 21.36 33.55
C HIS A 410 -16.98 22.47 32.60
N ARG A 411 -17.60 23.65 32.66
CA ARG A 411 -17.20 24.83 31.89
C ARG A 411 -15.76 25.24 32.20
N ASP A 412 -15.37 25.24 33.48
CA ASP A 412 -14.03 25.57 33.93
C ASP A 412 -12.99 24.58 33.40
N ILE A 413 -13.32 23.28 33.36
CA ILE A 413 -12.46 22.24 32.75
C ILE A 413 -12.25 22.53 31.25
N GLU A 414 -13.29 22.91 30.52
CA GLU A 414 -13.17 23.27 29.10
C GLU A 414 -12.33 24.55 28.90
N LEU A 415 -12.56 25.58 29.72
CA LEU A 415 -11.79 26.82 29.65
C LEU A 415 -10.31 26.59 29.97
N TYR A 416 -10.02 25.79 31.00
CA TYR A 416 -8.67 25.41 31.37
C TYR A 416 -7.98 24.62 30.24
N HIS A 417 -8.69 23.69 29.59
CA HIS A 417 -8.18 22.97 28.43
C HIS A 417 -7.78 23.92 27.28
N TYR A 418 -8.61 24.92 26.96
CA TYR A 418 -8.25 25.92 25.93
C TYR A 418 -7.06 26.78 26.34
N GLN A 419 -6.90 27.11 27.62
CA GLN A 419 -5.74 27.82 28.13
C GLN A 419 -4.46 26.99 28.01
N LEU A 420 -4.51 25.71 28.40
CA LEU A 420 -3.40 24.76 28.22
C LEU A 420 -3.00 24.63 26.76
N GLY A 421 -3.96 24.50 25.84
CA GLY A 421 -3.68 24.43 24.40
C GLY A 421 -2.90 25.66 23.89
N LYS A 422 -3.26 26.87 24.35
CA LYS A 422 -2.53 28.10 24.02
C LYS A 422 -1.12 28.13 24.62
N ALA A 423 -0.95 27.66 25.87
CA ALA A 423 0.35 27.63 26.56
C ALA A 423 1.31 26.58 25.97
N MET A 424 0.82 25.37 25.65
CA MET A 424 1.59 24.32 24.98
C MET A 424 2.09 24.74 23.60
N PHE A 425 1.27 25.46 22.82
CA PHE A 425 1.70 26.00 21.53
C PHE A 425 2.83 27.02 21.69
N GLN A 426 2.78 27.86 22.72
CA GLN A 426 3.84 28.82 23.05
C GLN A 426 5.14 28.11 23.49
N LEU A 427 5.04 27.06 24.30
CA LEU A 427 6.18 26.25 24.75
C LEU A 427 6.82 25.45 23.61
N LYS A 428 6.01 24.86 22.72
CA LYS A 428 6.47 24.14 21.52
C LYS A 428 7.21 25.06 20.55
N ASN A 429 6.71 26.28 20.34
CA ASN A 429 7.42 27.30 19.54
C ASN A 429 8.77 27.68 20.18
N ARG A 430 8.86 27.80 21.51
CA ARG A 430 10.13 28.07 22.21
C ARG A 430 11.11 26.90 22.07
N LEU A 431 10.62 25.67 22.14
CA LEU A 431 11.44 24.46 22.01
C LEU A 431 11.96 24.27 20.56
N GLN A 432 11.13 24.53 19.55
CA GLN A 432 11.56 24.46 18.14
C GLN A 432 12.62 25.50 17.81
N LEU A 433 12.58 26.68 18.45
CA LEU A 433 13.66 27.67 18.35
C LEU A 433 14.98 27.20 19.00
N SER A 434 14.93 26.31 20.00
CA SER A 434 16.13 25.74 20.62
C SER A 434 16.69 24.50 19.92
N TYR A 435 15.88 23.72 19.19
CA TYR A 435 16.30 22.48 18.52
C TYR A 435 16.81 22.65 17.07
N ASN A 436 16.80 23.86 16.50
CA ASN A 436 17.43 24.14 15.20
C ASN A 436 18.98 24.06 15.22
N GLY A 437 19.58 23.55 16.29
CA GLY A 437 20.99 23.14 16.33
C GLY A 437 21.11 21.71 16.87
N SER A 438 21.41 20.76 15.98
CA SER A 438 22.02 19.43 16.21
C SER A 438 21.23 18.24 15.64
N THR A 439 21.99 17.40 14.96
CA THR A 439 21.69 16.32 14.01
C THR A 439 21.11 15.02 14.60
N LEU A 440 20.32 14.30 13.78
CA LEU A 440 19.86 12.92 14.01
C LEU A 440 21.00 11.90 13.75
N PRO A 441 21.15 10.82 14.54
CA PRO A 441 22.06 9.71 14.22
C PRO A 441 21.40 8.67 13.30
N ASP A 442 22.24 8.18 12.40
CA ASP A 442 22.01 7.18 11.35
C ASP A 442 21.92 5.74 11.91
N SER A 443 21.44 4.83 11.07
CA SER A 443 21.10 3.43 11.40
C SER A 443 22.28 2.46 11.20
N LEU A 444 22.47 1.50 12.10
CA LEU A 444 22.73 0.05 11.86
C LEU A 444 22.94 -0.67 13.23
N PRO A 445 22.40 -1.88 13.45
CA PRO A 445 22.45 -2.55 14.75
C PRO A 445 23.72 -3.39 14.92
N GLU A 446 24.60 -2.97 15.83
CA GLU A 446 25.50 -3.89 16.52
C GLU A 446 24.97 -4.12 17.94
N SER A 447 25.01 -5.38 18.35
CA SER A 447 24.46 -5.95 19.57
C SER A 447 24.83 -5.17 20.84
N GLN A 448 23.97 -4.26 21.28
CA GLN A 448 23.91 -3.74 22.65
C GLN A 448 22.46 -3.44 23.07
N PRO A 449 22.11 -3.61 24.34
CA PRO A 449 20.75 -3.41 24.83
C PRO A 449 20.34 -1.94 24.66
N ALA A 450 19.20 -1.73 24.01
CA ALA A 450 18.61 -0.41 23.82
C ALA A 450 18.43 0.29 25.18
N PRO A 451 18.74 1.60 25.29
CA PRO A 451 18.44 2.36 26.49
C PRO A 451 16.92 2.49 26.68
N PRO A 452 16.44 2.64 27.93
CA PRO A 452 15.02 2.65 28.23
C PRO A 452 14.33 3.85 27.58
N SER A 453 13.35 3.56 26.72
CA SER A 453 12.21 4.39 26.32
C SER A 453 12.44 5.89 26.49
N SER A 454 12.91 6.56 25.44
CA SER A 454 12.69 8.00 25.29
C SER A 454 11.17 8.24 25.35
N ARG A 455 10.70 8.79 26.47
CA ARG A 455 9.31 9.25 26.59
C ARG A 455 9.09 10.30 25.50
N LEU A 456 8.35 9.89 24.47
CA LEU A 456 7.68 10.81 23.56
C LEU A 456 6.86 11.81 24.40
N PRO A 457 6.69 13.06 23.93
CA PRO A 457 5.77 13.99 24.57
C PRO A 457 4.39 13.34 24.70
N PRO A 458 3.65 13.59 25.81
CA PRO A 458 2.36 12.98 26.05
C PRO A 458 1.44 13.21 24.84
N SER A 459 0.75 12.16 24.44
CA SER A 459 -0.21 12.23 23.33
C SER A 459 -1.27 13.29 23.66
N GLU A 460 -1.63 14.13 22.70
CA GLU A 460 -2.79 15.05 22.77
C GLU A 460 -4.15 14.31 22.92
N ASP A 461 -4.10 12.98 23.08
CA ASP A 461 -5.22 12.03 22.99
C ASP A 461 -5.59 11.41 24.35
N GLU A 462 -4.98 11.83 25.46
CA GLU A 462 -5.34 11.34 26.80
C GLU A 462 -6.70 11.87 27.27
N GLU A 463 -7.52 11.00 27.88
CA GLU A 463 -8.58 11.46 28.78
C GLU A 463 -7.91 12.33 29.84
N ILE A 464 -8.26 13.61 29.85
CA ILE A 464 -7.66 14.51 30.83
C ILE A 464 -8.42 14.27 32.13
N GLU A 465 -7.78 13.52 33.03
CA GLU A 465 -8.20 13.40 34.41
C GLU A 465 -7.79 14.68 35.14
N LEU A 466 -8.70 15.67 35.15
CA LEU A 466 -8.48 16.91 35.87
C LEU A 466 -9.05 16.74 37.29
N VAL A 467 -8.16 16.84 38.27
CA VAL A 467 -8.55 17.13 39.63
C VAL A 467 -8.91 18.60 39.67
N LEU A 468 -10.20 18.92 39.82
CA LEU A 468 -10.62 20.30 40.11
C LEU A 468 -9.91 20.75 41.39
N PRO A 469 -9.09 21.81 41.37
CA PRO A 469 -8.66 22.44 42.60
C PRO A 469 -9.93 22.98 43.27
N ALA A 470 -10.16 22.62 44.53
CA ALA A 470 -11.05 23.44 45.35
C ALA A 470 -10.53 24.89 45.24
N ALA A 471 -11.42 25.82 44.90
CA ALA A 471 -11.10 27.22 44.72
C ALA A 471 -10.16 27.74 45.83
N GLU A 472 -9.15 28.48 45.39
CA GLU A 472 -8.16 29.29 46.13
C GLU A 472 -8.20 29.27 47.67
N ILE A 473 -7.04 28.90 48.24
CA ILE A 473 -6.49 29.40 49.52
C ILE A 473 -7.37 29.13 50.77
N CYS A 474 -7.17 27.97 51.39
CA CYS A 474 -7.28 27.81 52.85
C CYS A 474 -6.63 26.48 53.27
N ASP A 475 -5.77 26.53 54.29
CA ASP A 475 -5.19 25.35 54.95
C ASP A 475 -6.30 24.42 55.46
N GLY A 476 -6.53 23.32 54.75
CA GLY A 476 -7.40 22.24 55.21
C GLY A 476 -7.88 21.32 54.09
N LYS A 477 -7.50 20.05 54.15
CA LYS A 477 -8.08 19.00 53.29
C LYS A 477 -9.61 19.02 53.42
N PRO A 478 -10.39 19.14 52.32
CA PRO A 478 -11.84 19.02 52.41
C PRO A 478 -12.23 17.59 52.81
N ALA A 479 -13.22 17.47 53.69
CA ALA A 479 -13.74 16.20 54.22
C ALA A 479 -14.48 15.33 53.17
N LYS A 480 -14.67 15.85 51.95
CA LYS A 480 -15.13 15.10 50.78
C LYS A 480 -13.96 15.07 49.80
N GLY A 481 -13.32 13.91 49.65
CA GLY A 481 -12.10 13.74 48.86
C GLY A 481 -12.17 14.32 47.45
N ASN A 482 -11.01 14.63 46.88
CA ASN A 482 -10.85 15.19 45.53
C ASN A 482 -11.76 14.46 44.52
N ARG A 483 -12.80 15.14 44.00
CA ARG A 483 -13.60 14.61 42.89
C ARG A 483 -12.75 14.72 41.63
N THR A 484 -12.21 13.60 41.16
CA THR A 484 -11.63 13.51 39.83
C THR A 484 -12.75 13.56 38.80
N VAL A 485 -12.69 14.53 37.89
CA VAL A 485 -13.64 14.64 36.78
C VAL A 485 -12.87 14.33 35.50
N ARG A 486 -13.31 13.30 34.77
CA ARG A 486 -12.69 12.87 33.52
C ARG A 486 -13.41 13.49 32.33
N ALA A 487 -12.67 14.24 31.53
CA ALA A 487 -13.16 14.88 30.32
C ALA A 487 -12.50 14.30 29.07
N ARG A 488 -13.27 14.16 27.98
CA ARG A 488 -12.76 13.75 26.67
C ARG A 488 -12.98 14.84 25.63
N PHE A 489 -12.01 15.74 25.54
CA PHE A 489 -12.04 16.84 24.57
C PHE A 489 -11.61 16.42 23.17
N SER A 490 -10.69 15.47 23.05
CA SER A 490 -10.13 14.97 21.79
C SER A 490 -10.99 13.87 21.17
N ARG A 491 -10.62 13.46 19.95
CA ARG A 491 -11.18 12.28 19.27
C ARG A 491 -10.49 11.03 19.79
N LYS A 492 -11.20 9.91 19.80
CA LYS A 492 -10.61 8.62 20.20
C LYS A 492 -9.80 8.04 19.04
N ARG A 493 -8.81 7.22 19.37
CA ARG A 493 -8.01 6.44 18.43
C ARG A 493 -8.14 4.96 18.78
N THR A 494 -7.88 4.09 17.81
CA THR A 494 -7.73 2.67 18.10
C THR A 494 -6.61 2.46 19.11
N HIS A 495 -6.75 1.43 19.94
CA HIS A 495 -5.90 1.20 21.10
C HIS A 495 -4.50 0.73 20.67
N ASN A 496 -4.44 -0.35 19.90
CA ASN A 496 -3.20 -0.91 19.40
C ASN A 496 -3.43 -1.73 18.12
N GLU A 497 -2.34 -2.03 17.43
CA GLU A 497 -2.28 -3.09 16.43
C GLU A 497 -1.70 -4.34 17.09
N GLN A 498 -2.41 -5.46 16.96
CA GLN A 498 -1.92 -6.78 17.36
C GLN A 498 -1.32 -7.47 16.14
N LEU A 499 -0.06 -7.91 16.23
CA LEU A 499 0.58 -8.68 15.17
C LEU A 499 0.74 -10.13 15.62
N SER A 500 0.56 -11.06 14.69
CA SER A 500 1.09 -12.43 14.83
C SER A 500 2.27 -12.57 13.88
N VAL A 501 3.37 -13.10 14.38
CA VAL A 501 4.66 -13.17 13.69
C VAL A 501 5.24 -14.57 13.87
N TYR A 502 5.52 -15.28 12.79
CA TYR A 502 6.30 -16.51 12.86
C TYR A 502 7.67 -16.25 13.50
N SER A 503 8.23 -17.23 14.20
CA SER A 503 9.55 -17.06 14.86
C SER A 503 10.71 -16.73 13.91
N CYS A 504 10.51 -16.82 12.59
CA CYS A 504 11.44 -16.36 11.55
C CYS A 504 11.32 -14.86 11.19
N GLY A 505 10.30 -14.15 11.71
CA GLY A 505 10.01 -12.75 11.43
C GLY A 505 8.91 -12.49 10.39
N ILE A 506 8.41 -13.52 9.69
CA ILE A 506 7.29 -13.38 8.75
C ILE A 506 6.01 -13.07 9.52
N THR A 507 5.25 -12.07 9.07
CA THR A 507 3.98 -11.67 9.70
C THR A 507 2.79 -12.26 8.93
N PRO A 508 2.18 -13.37 9.38
CA PRO A 508 1.01 -13.97 8.74
C PRO A 508 -0.26 -13.11 8.84
N GLY A 509 -0.34 -12.18 9.80
CA GLY A 509 -1.51 -11.33 9.93
C GLY A 509 -1.44 -10.36 11.12
N ARG A 510 -2.39 -9.43 11.12
CA ARG A 510 -2.59 -8.44 12.18
C ARG A 510 -4.07 -8.20 12.47
N ALA A 511 -4.37 -7.53 13.57
CA ALA A 511 -5.69 -7.01 13.88
C ALA A 511 -5.62 -5.66 14.62
N THR A 512 -6.55 -4.77 14.32
CA THR A 512 -6.72 -3.49 15.01
C THR A 512 -7.64 -3.65 16.22
N PHE A 513 -7.17 -3.29 17.40
CA PHE A 513 -7.96 -3.34 18.63
C PHE A 513 -8.47 -1.94 19.00
N PHE A 514 -9.76 -1.80 19.34
CA PHE A 514 -10.42 -0.50 19.49
C PHE A 514 -10.53 0.00 20.95
N GLY A 515 -10.71 -0.91 21.90
CA GLY A 515 -10.94 -0.57 23.31
C GLY A 515 -9.87 -1.03 24.27
N SER A 516 -9.34 -2.24 24.07
CA SER A 516 -8.36 -2.84 24.99
C SER A 516 -7.68 -4.06 24.34
N GLU A 517 -6.57 -4.50 24.94
CA GLU A 517 -5.92 -5.79 24.69
C GLU A 517 -6.46 -6.88 25.62
N ALA A 518 -7.79 -7.01 25.67
CA ALA A 518 -8.43 -8.02 26.50
C ALA A 518 -8.12 -9.44 25.98
N PRO A 519 -7.99 -10.46 26.85
CA PRO A 519 -7.73 -11.85 26.45
C PRO A 519 -8.70 -12.39 25.37
N ASN A 520 -9.98 -11.97 25.42
CA ASN A 520 -10.96 -12.34 24.41
C ASN A 520 -10.63 -11.77 23.02
N GLY A 521 -10.12 -10.54 22.93
CA GLY A 521 -9.73 -9.93 21.66
C GLY A 521 -8.57 -10.69 21.01
N VAL A 522 -7.60 -11.15 21.80
CA VAL A 522 -6.49 -11.99 21.31
C VAL A 522 -7.00 -13.35 20.83
N ARG A 523 -7.92 -13.98 21.57
CA ARG A 523 -8.58 -15.22 21.13
C ARG A 523 -9.30 -15.04 19.79
N GLU A 524 -10.14 -14.02 19.66
CA GLU A 524 -10.89 -13.74 18.42
C GLU A 524 -9.94 -13.47 17.25
N PHE A 525 -8.84 -12.74 17.49
CA PHE A 525 -7.79 -12.54 16.50
C PHE A 525 -7.16 -13.86 16.06
N TRP A 526 -6.75 -14.72 16.99
CA TRP A 526 -6.17 -16.02 16.66
C TRP A 526 -7.13 -16.93 15.94
N MET A 527 -8.40 -16.99 16.33
CA MET A 527 -9.39 -17.81 15.64
C MET A 527 -9.68 -17.29 14.23
N LYS A 528 -9.65 -15.96 14.02
CA LYS A 528 -9.77 -15.38 12.68
C LYS A 528 -8.53 -15.64 11.82
N LEU A 529 -7.34 -15.63 12.43
CA LEU A 529 -6.08 -15.90 11.74
C LEU A 529 -5.89 -17.39 11.45
N TRP A 530 -6.33 -18.26 12.35
CA TRP A 530 -6.22 -19.71 12.26
C TRP A 530 -7.62 -20.33 12.39
N PRO A 531 -8.43 -20.30 11.31
CA PRO A 531 -9.85 -20.63 11.36
C PRO A 531 -10.17 -22.12 11.57
N THR A 532 -9.18 -23.01 11.45
CA THR A 532 -9.34 -24.44 11.70
C THR A 532 -8.29 -24.95 12.68
N LYS A 533 -8.55 -26.10 13.31
CA LYS A 533 -7.55 -26.79 14.14
C LYS A 533 -6.29 -27.19 13.36
N ALA A 534 -6.42 -27.51 12.07
CA ALA A 534 -5.27 -27.84 11.22
C ALA A 534 -4.41 -26.61 10.90
N SER A 535 -5.02 -25.43 10.81
CA SER A 535 -4.32 -24.18 10.55
C SER A 535 -3.54 -23.65 11.76
N LEU A 536 -3.89 -24.06 12.99
CA LEU A 536 -3.23 -23.61 14.21
C LEU A 536 -1.73 -23.96 14.21
N PRO A 537 -0.85 -23.00 14.54
CA PRO A 537 0.50 -23.30 14.98
C PRO A 537 0.47 -24.15 16.25
N ALA A 538 1.43 -25.07 16.38
CA ALA A 538 1.56 -25.89 17.59
C ALA A 538 2.00 -25.06 18.82
N VAL A 539 2.55 -23.86 18.60
CA VAL A 539 3.00 -22.94 19.67
C VAL A 539 2.54 -21.52 19.36
N LEU A 540 1.79 -20.92 20.29
CA LEU A 540 1.38 -19.51 20.25
C LEU A 540 1.96 -18.77 21.47
N TRP A 541 3.02 -17.99 21.26
CA TRP A 541 3.61 -17.15 22.30
C TRP A 541 2.82 -15.86 22.48
N HIS A 542 2.58 -15.44 23.73
CA HIS A 542 1.94 -14.17 24.06
C HIS A 542 2.32 -13.75 25.48
N ASP A 543 2.48 -12.46 25.75
CA ASP A 543 2.96 -11.96 27.05
C ASP A 543 1.98 -12.24 28.21
N ASN A 544 0.68 -12.32 27.92
CA ASN A 544 -0.40 -12.53 28.86
C ASN A 544 -1.17 -13.84 28.61
N ASN A 545 -0.47 -14.88 28.18
CA ASN A 545 -1.06 -16.21 27.94
C ASN A 545 -1.71 -16.82 29.20
N CYS A 546 -1.23 -16.49 30.40
CA CYS A 546 -1.84 -16.93 31.65
C CYS A 546 -3.31 -16.49 31.77
N SER A 547 -3.64 -15.25 31.39
CA SER A 547 -5.02 -14.77 31.38
C SER A 547 -5.87 -15.46 30.31
N ILE A 548 -5.29 -15.76 29.15
CA ILE A 548 -5.97 -16.49 28.07
C ILE A 548 -6.29 -17.92 28.50
N VAL A 549 -5.31 -18.66 29.05
CA VAL A 549 -5.51 -20.03 29.54
C VAL A 549 -6.59 -20.08 30.62
N LYS A 550 -6.55 -19.13 31.57
CA LYS A 550 -7.58 -19.02 32.61
C LYS A 550 -8.96 -18.72 32.02
N MET A 551 -9.05 -17.86 31.02
CA MET A 551 -10.30 -17.57 30.32
C MET A 551 -10.83 -18.82 29.60
N LEU A 552 -10.00 -19.51 28.81
CA LEU A 552 -10.39 -20.70 28.05
C LEU A 552 -10.91 -21.82 28.96
N ARG A 553 -10.24 -22.10 30.08
CA ARG A 553 -10.67 -23.13 31.05
C ARG A 553 -12.05 -22.88 31.65
N ASN A 554 -12.40 -21.60 31.78
CA ASN A 554 -13.66 -21.17 32.38
C ASN A 554 -14.71 -20.80 31.32
N ASP A 555 -14.43 -21.03 30.02
CA ASP A 555 -15.34 -20.64 28.96
C ASP A 555 -16.60 -21.53 28.97
N PRO A 556 -17.81 -20.95 29.02
CA PRO A 556 -19.04 -21.73 29.05
C PRO A 556 -19.32 -22.47 27.72
N ASP A 557 -18.74 -22.03 26.60
CA ASP A 557 -18.87 -22.67 25.31
C ASP A 557 -17.83 -23.79 25.17
N GLU A 558 -18.32 -25.03 24.98
CA GLU A 558 -17.48 -26.23 24.88
C GLU A 558 -16.54 -26.18 23.66
N TYR A 559 -17.01 -25.64 22.53
CA TYR A 559 -16.18 -25.50 21.34
C TYR A 559 -15.04 -24.52 21.59
N MET A 560 -15.33 -23.37 22.21
CA MET A 560 -14.32 -22.35 22.52
C MET A 560 -13.31 -22.85 23.54
N ARG A 561 -13.76 -23.61 24.55
CA ARG A 561 -12.91 -24.22 25.57
C ARG A 561 -11.87 -25.17 24.96
N HIS A 562 -12.27 -25.95 23.97
CA HIS A 562 -11.47 -27.02 23.37
C HIS A 562 -10.82 -26.65 22.02
N TYR A 563 -10.90 -25.38 21.60
CA TYR A 563 -10.33 -24.95 20.33
C TYR A 563 -8.80 -25.07 20.30
N PHE A 564 -8.13 -24.74 21.41
CA PHE A 564 -6.66 -24.66 21.53
C PHE A 564 -6.02 -25.83 22.29
N ASP A 565 -6.74 -26.94 22.54
CA ASP A 565 -6.24 -28.05 23.38
C ASP A 565 -4.88 -28.63 22.95
N ASN A 566 -4.59 -28.61 21.65
CA ASN A 566 -3.37 -29.16 21.08
C ASN A 566 -2.30 -28.09 20.77
N VAL A 567 -2.40 -26.94 21.43
CA VAL A 567 -1.52 -25.79 21.22
C VAL A 567 -0.81 -25.45 22.52
N ALA A 568 0.52 -25.35 22.48
CA ALA A 568 1.29 -24.80 23.58
C ALA A 568 1.06 -23.28 23.65
N LEU A 569 0.70 -22.80 24.85
CA LEU A 569 0.44 -21.38 25.16
C LEU A 569 1.48 -20.82 26.15
N PRO A 570 2.77 -20.79 25.81
CA PRO A 570 3.81 -20.25 26.67
C PRO A 570 3.74 -18.73 26.77
N VAL A 571 4.08 -18.18 27.93
CA VAL A 571 4.42 -16.76 28.02
C VAL A 571 5.78 -16.53 27.35
N ASP A 572 5.92 -15.43 26.62
CA ASP A 572 7.20 -15.02 26.02
C ASP A 572 8.33 -15.04 27.07
N VAL A 573 9.50 -15.56 26.70
CA VAL A 573 10.62 -15.84 27.62
C VAL A 573 11.11 -14.56 28.33
N PHE A 574 11.15 -13.42 27.62
CA PHE A 574 11.55 -12.16 28.23
C PHE A 574 10.49 -11.67 29.21
N HIS A 575 9.22 -11.67 28.80
CA HIS A 575 8.11 -11.25 29.66
C HIS A 575 7.96 -12.12 30.91
N PHE A 576 8.11 -13.44 30.76
CA PHE A 576 8.06 -14.38 31.87
C PHE A 576 9.14 -14.09 32.92
N LYS A 577 10.37 -13.79 32.48
CA LYS A 577 11.48 -13.47 33.38
C LYS A 577 11.38 -12.08 34.01
N SER A 578 10.90 -11.08 33.26
CA SER A 578 11.05 -9.67 33.62
C SER A 578 9.79 -8.98 34.14
N LYS A 579 8.59 -9.51 33.83
CA LYS A 579 7.31 -8.85 34.15
C LYS A 579 6.32 -9.71 34.92
N HIS A 580 6.47 -11.03 34.93
CA HIS A 580 5.65 -11.91 35.76
C HIS A 580 6.29 -12.12 37.13
N LYS A 581 5.47 -12.12 38.18
CA LYS A 581 5.95 -12.36 39.54
C LYS A 581 6.24 -13.85 39.70
N GLU A 582 7.36 -14.20 40.32
CA GLU A 582 7.69 -15.60 40.67
C GLU A 582 6.59 -16.29 41.50
N THR A 583 5.74 -15.50 42.16
CA THR A 583 4.60 -15.96 42.96
C THR A 583 3.35 -16.28 42.16
N ASP A 584 3.30 -16.00 40.85
CA ASP A 584 2.17 -16.39 39.99
C ASP A 584 2.28 -17.88 39.63
N LEU A 585 1.90 -18.72 40.59
CA LEU A 585 2.02 -20.18 40.51
C LEU A 585 1.19 -20.76 39.35
N ASP A 586 0.07 -20.12 38.98
CA ASP A 586 -0.80 -20.58 37.89
C ASP A 586 -0.14 -20.30 36.53
N CYS A 587 0.47 -19.12 36.36
CA CYS A 587 1.30 -18.80 35.20
C CYS A 587 2.51 -19.76 35.09
N GLY A 588 3.22 -19.99 36.21
CA GLY A 588 4.36 -20.89 36.26
C GLY A 588 4.04 -22.35 35.95
N ALA A 589 2.86 -22.83 36.35
CA ALA A 589 2.43 -24.20 36.11
C ALA A 589 1.95 -24.46 34.67
N ASN A 590 1.33 -23.46 34.03
CA ASN A 590 0.59 -23.67 32.79
C ASN A 590 1.17 -22.94 31.56
N CYS A 591 1.99 -21.91 31.77
CA CYS A 591 2.51 -21.08 30.68
C CYS A 591 4.04 -20.92 30.74
N ASN A 592 4.73 -21.61 31.66
CA ASN A 592 6.19 -21.62 31.67
C ASN A 592 6.70 -22.41 30.47
N PRO A 593 7.46 -21.82 29.54
CA PRO A 593 7.92 -22.51 28.34
C PRO A 593 8.79 -23.75 28.63
N TYR A 594 9.37 -23.87 29.83
CA TYR A 594 10.14 -25.06 30.22
C TYR A 594 9.31 -26.35 30.33
N ILE A 595 7.98 -26.28 30.47
CA ILE A 595 7.13 -27.47 30.57
C ILE A 595 7.02 -28.24 29.25
N TRP A 596 7.43 -27.63 28.12
CA TRP A 596 7.48 -28.26 26.80
C TRP A 596 8.95 -28.49 26.38
N PRO A 597 9.50 -29.70 26.58
CA PRO A 597 10.88 -30.02 26.20
C PRO A 597 11.17 -29.79 24.71
N GLU A 598 10.17 -29.96 23.85
CA GLU A 598 10.26 -29.80 22.39
C GLU A 598 10.63 -28.38 21.99
N LEU A 599 10.35 -27.37 22.82
CA LEU A 599 10.74 -25.98 22.56
C LEU A 599 12.25 -25.74 22.73
N ARG A 600 12.99 -26.74 23.24
CA ARG A 600 14.43 -26.66 23.49
C ARG A 600 15.20 -27.69 22.66
N THR A 601 16.37 -27.29 22.20
CA THR A 601 17.35 -28.17 21.56
C THR A 601 18.03 -29.07 22.60
N ALA A 602 18.75 -30.10 22.15
CA ALA A 602 19.49 -30.99 23.03
C ALA A 602 20.59 -30.27 23.85
N ASP A 603 21.13 -29.17 23.33
CA ASP A 603 22.09 -28.30 24.03
C ASP A 603 21.41 -27.25 24.94
N GLY A 604 20.09 -27.33 25.12
CA GLY A 604 19.32 -26.49 26.04
C GLY A 604 18.99 -25.08 25.54
N LYS A 605 19.25 -24.77 24.26
CA LYS A 605 18.85 -23.50 23.65
C LYS A 605 17.38 -23.52 23.24
N TRP A 606 16.75 -22.35 23.20
CA TRP A 606 15.41 -22.21 22.62
C TRP A 606 15.46 -22.47 21.12
N ARG A 607 14.54 -23.29 20.61
CA ARG A 607 14.41 -23.57 19.17
C ARG A 607 13.84 -22.39 18.40
N PHE A 608 12.90 -21.70 19.03
CA PHE A 608 12.14 -20.63 18.41
C PHE A 608 12.47 -19.28 19.05
N ASN A 609 12.57 -18.25 18.22
CA ASN A 609 12.68 -16.87 18.70
C ASN A 609 11.32 -16.39 19.21
N SER A 610 11.16 -16.33 20.54
CA SER A 610 9.94 -15.81 21.17
C SER A 610 9.85 -14.27 21.12
N SER A 611 10.94 -13.57 20.82
CA SER A 611 10.99 -12.11 20.67
C SER A 611 10.73 -11.63 19.23
N ALA A 612 10.30 -12.52 18.33
CA ALA A 612 10.11 -12.19 16.91
C ALA A 612 9.07 -11.08 16.69
N ALA A 613 8.01 -11.06 17.49
CA ALA A 613 6.97 -10.03 17.41
C ALA A 613 7.49 -8.66 17.90
N GLU A 614 8.22 -8.60 19.01
CA GLU A 614 8.85 -7.36 19.50
C GLU A 614 9.82 -6.75 18.47
N GLN A 615 10.68 -7.58 17.87
CA GLN A 615 11.59 -7.16 16.79
C GLN A 615 10.84 -6.63 15.56
N THR A 616 9.69 -7.24 15.26
CA THR A 616 8.82 -6.81 14.16
C THR A 616 8.10 -5.51 14.50
N ASN A 617 7.66 -5.35 15.75
CA ASN A 617 7.03 -4.14 16.26
C ASN A 617 8.00 -2.95 16.22
N ALA A 618 9.30 -3.15 16.45
CA ALA A 618 10.30 -2.10 16.25
C ALA A 618 10.28 -1.55 14.82
N TRP A 619 10.16 -2.42 13.81
CA TRP A 619 9.99 -1.97 12.42
C TRP A 619 8.59 -1.38 12.18
N PHE A 620 7.55 -2.04 12.66
CA PHE A 620 6.17 -1.62 12.40
C PHE A 620 5.86 -0.25 13.03
N GLY A 621 6.45 0.06 14.18
CA GLY A 621 6.30 1.33 14.89
C GLY A 621 6.75 2.55 14.10
N GLY A 622 7.70 2.40 13.16
CA GLY A 622 8.12 3.51 12.29
C GLY A 622 6.99 4.07 11.41
N PHE A 623 5.91 3.31 11.21
CA PHE A 623 4.74 3.77 10.44
C PHE A 623 3.83 4.74 11.20
N GLN A 624 3.97 4.85 12.53
CA GLN A 624 3.03 5.58 13.40
C GLN A 624 2.76 7.01 12.92
N SER A 625 3.80 7.75 12.51
CA SER A 625 3.66 9.14 12.05
C SER A 625 2.91 9.28 10.72
N MET A 626 3.03 8.28 9.83
CA MET A 626 2.36 8.28 8.52
C MET A 626 0.88 7.93 8.65
N VAL A 627 0.56 6.91 9.44
CA VAL A 627 -0.80 6.35 9.49
C VAL A 627 -1.70 7.10 10.47
N ARG A 628 -1.14 8.03 11.27
CA ARG A 628 -1.85 8.73 12.34
C ARG A 628 -3.12 9.46 11.88
N GLU A 629 -3.17 9.98 10.67
CA GLU A 629 -4.34 10.75 10.21
C GLU A 629 -5.05 10.09 9.03
N MET A 630 -4.83 8.79 8.84
CA MET A 630 -5.49 8.03 7.78
C MET A 630 -6.92 7.65 8.15
N THR A 631 -7.76 7.54 7.11
CA THR A 631 -9.05 6.84 7.21
C THR A 631 -8.81 5.35 7.39
N VAL A 632 -9.78 4.63 7.96
CA VAL A 632 -9.65 3.20 8.32
C VAL A 632 -9.29 2.34 7.11
N GLU A 633 -9.87 2.61 5.94
CA GLU A 633 -9.61 1.86 4.72
C GLU A 633 -8.18 2.07 4.19
N ARG A 634 -7.67 3.30 4.27
CA ARG A 634 -6.30 3.65 3.88
C ARG A 634 -5.28 3.11 4.89
N TYR A 635 -5.58 3.27 6.17
CA TYR A 635 -4.79 2.76 7.29
C TYR A 635 -4.56 1.25 7.16
N ASN A 636 -5.65 0.49 7.03
CA ASN A 636 -5.56 -0.96 6.96
C ASN A 636 -4.83 -1.39 5.70
N PHE A 637 -5.17 -0.78 4.56
CA PHE A 637 -4.55 -1.12 3.29
C PHE A 637 -3.03 -0.91 3.33
N PHE A 638 -2.61 0.27 3.78
CA PHE A 638 -1.21 0.64 3.84
C PHE A 638 -0.41 -0.35 4.70
N LEU A 639 -0.86 -0.63 5.92
CA LEU A 639 -0.14 -1.54 6.83
C LEU A 639 -0.05 -2.96 6.28
N ASP A 640 -1.12 -3.48 5.68
CA ASP A 640 -1.11 -4.83 5.10
C ASP A 640 -0.23 -4.91 3.85
N GLU A 641 -0.15 -3.83 3.06
CA GLU A 641 0.76 -3.72 1.92
C GLU A 641 2.23 -3.64 2.37
N MET A 642 2.53 -2.91 3.45
CA MET A 642 3.88 -2.87 4.02
C MET A 642 4.29 -4.25 4.55
N ILE A 643 3.38 -4.98 5.22
CA ILE A 643 3.63 -6.36 5.66
C ILE A 643 3.88 -7.28 4.47
N LYS A 644 3.02 -7.26 3.44
CA LYS A 644 3.17 -8.08 2.23
C LYS A 644 4.54 -7.86 1.58
N ARG A 645 4.94 -6.60 1.39
CA ARG A 645 6.24 -6.23 0.81
C ARG A 645 7.42 -6.66 1.68
N ARG A 646 7.35 -6.46 3.00
CA ARG A 646 8.39 -6.93 3.93
C ARG A 646 8.51 -8.45 3.92
N ASN A 647 7.39 -9.17 3.95
CA ASN A 647 7.38 -10.63 3.91
C ASN A 647 8.07 -11.14 2.64
N ARG A 648 7.75 -10.58 1.46
CA ARG A 648 8.45 -10.91 0.20
C ARG A 648 9.97 -10.69 0.29
N ALA A 649 10.42 -9.62 0.93
CA ALA A 649 11.85 -9.36 1.14
C ALA A 649 12.48 -10.38 2.11
N LEU A 650 11.79 -10.71 3.21
CA LEU A 650 12.23 -11.69 4.19
C LEU A 650 12.31 -13.10 3.60
N VAL A 651 11.35 -13.52 2.78
CA VAL A 651 11.39 -14.82 2.08
C VAL A 651 12.61 -14.92 1.18
N LYS A 652 12.92 -13.87 0.41
CA LYS A 652 14.16 -13.82 -0.40
C LYS A 652 15.41 -13.96 0.46
N GLU A 653 15.44 -13.32 1.63
CA GLU A 653 16.57 -13.43 2.56
C GLU A 653 16.67 -14.82 3.20
N LEU A 654 15.55 -15.45 3.53
CA LEU A 654 15.51 -16.83 4.02
C LEU A 654 16.03 -17.83 2.98
N HIS A 655 15.71 -17.64 1.69
CA HIS A 655 16.30 -18.43 0.61
C HIS A 655 17.81 -18.25 0.54
N LYS A 656 18.32 -17.01 0.57
CA LYS A 656 19.77 -16.72 0.55
C LYS A 656 20.50 -17.36 1.73
N ARG A 657 19.84 -17.44 2.89
CA ARG A 657 20.37 -18.07 4.10
C ARG A 657 20.18 -19.60 4.14
N GLY A 658 19.63 -20.20 3.08
CA GLY A 658 19.42 -21.64 2.97
C GLY A 658 18.43 -22.19 4.01
N LYS A 659 17.39 -21.43 4.36
CA LYS A 659 16.39 -21.80 5.39
C LYS A 659 15.12 -22.47 4.86
N ALA A 660 15.15 -22.88 3.59
CA ALA A 660 14.05 -23.56 2.91
C ALA A 660 12.64 -22.95 3.15
N PRO A 661 12.44 -21.63 2.93
CA PRO A 661 11.11 -21.05 3.07
C PRO A 661 10.15 -21.61 2.00
N HIS A 662 8.95 -21.97 2.42
CA HIS A 662 7.88 -22.50 1.58
C HIS A 662 6.51 -22.22 2.22
N ASN A 663 5.45 -22.36 1.43
CA ASN A 663 4.07 -22.22 1.90
C ASN A 663 3.41 -23.61 1.97
N ILE A 664 2.86 -23.97 3.13
CA ILE A 664 2.13 -25.24 3.30
C ILE A 664 0.81 -25.15 2.52
N PRO A 665 0.44 -26.13 1.67
CA PRO A 665 -0.78 -26.04 0.87
C PRO A 665 -2.01 -25.64 1.68
N ARG A 666 -2.72 -24.58 1.24
CA ARG A 666 -3.80 -23.96 2.03
C ARG A 666 -4.95 -24.92 2.26
N GLU A 667 -5.25 -25.75 1.26
CA GLU A 667 -6.26 -26.80 1.30
C GLU A 667 -6.04 -27.79 2.45
N LEU A 668 -4.79 -28.09 2.82
CA LEU A 668 -4.49 -28.96 3.96
C LEU A 668 -4.78 -28.28 5.30
N LEU A 669 -4.58 -26.97 5.36
CA LEU A 669 -4.82 -26.18 6.57
C LEU A 669 -6.28 -25.75 6.70
N LEU A 670 -7.05 -25.70 5.61
CA LEU A 670 -8.42 -25.19 5.60
C LEU A 670 -9.50 -26.27 5.40
N ALA A 671 -9.12 -27.52 5.18
CA ALA A 671 -10.08 -28.62 5.10
C ALA A 671 -10.84 -28.83 6.43
N GLU A 672 -12.17 -28.88 6.37
CA GLU A 672 -12.99 -29.39 7.46
C GLU A 672 -12.89 -30.92 7.48
N PHE A 673 -12.28 -31.50 8.51
CA PHE A 673 -12.34 -32.96 8.69
C PHE A 673 -13.76 -33.36 9.06
N SER A 674 -14.52 -33.93 8.10
CA SER A 674 -15.85 -34.49 8.39
C SER A 674 -15.68 -35.67 9.34
N SER A 675 -16.37 -35.63 10.46
CA SER A 675 -16.36 -36.64 11.53
C SER A 675 -17.05 -37.96 11.17
N ASP A 676 -17.02 -38.39 9.91
CA ASP A 676 -17.88 -39.48 9.39
C ASP A 676 -17.14 -40.77 9.01
N THR A 677 -15.93 -40.99 9.55
CA THR A 677 -15.38 -42.35 9.62
C THR A 677 -15.25 -42.75 11.09
N GLY A 678 -16.08 -43.71 11.52
CA GLY A 678 -16.27 -44.17 12.89
C GLY A 678 -15.06 -44.85 13.57
N GLY A 679 -13.92 -44.19 13.63
CA GLY A 679 -12.84 -44.51 14.56
C GLY A 679 -13.11 -43.84 15.91
N LYS A 680 -13.54 -44.62 16.90
CA LYS A 680 -13.57 -44.15 18.30
C LYS A 680 -12.16 -43.72 18.71
N VAL A 681 -11.96 -42.43 18.92
CA VAL A 681 -10.76 -41.90 19.57
C VAL A 681 -10.87 -42.22 21.06
N GLN A 682 -10.14 -43.23 21.53
CA GLN A 682 -9.95 -43.49 22.96
C GLN A 682 -8.83 -42.59 23.49
N TYR A 683 -9.14 -41.89 24.58
CA TYR A 683 -8.33 -40.88 25.25
C TYR A 683 -7.31 -41.53 26.21
N THR A 684 -6.01 -41.31 25.97
CA THR A 684 -4.94 -41.64 26.94
C THR A 684 -3.81 -40.61 26.92
N GLY A 685 -3.82 -39.66 27.86
CA GLY A 685 -2.63 -38.89 28.27
C GLY A 685 -2.44 -37.47 27.67
N PRO A 686 -1.51 -36.65 28.22
CA PRO A 686 -1.57 -35.19 28.12
C PRO A 686 -0.88 -34.57 26.90
N VAL A 687 -0.19 -35.33 26.04
CA VAL A 687 0.46 -34.78 24.84
C VAL A 687 0.51 -35.88 23.79
N ASN A 688 -0.15 -35.71 22.64
CA ASN A 688 0.18 -36.42 21.40
C ASN A 688 -0.13 -35.51 20.20
N ARG A 689 0.88 -35.04 19.47
CA ARG A 689 1.57 -35.71 18.33
C ARG A 689 0.71 -35.69 17.06
N TRP A 690 1.03 -34.75 16.17
CA TRP A 690 0.33 -34.50 14.91
C TRP A 690 0.78 -35.47 13.80
N GLN A 691 0.04 -36.55 13.55
CA GLN A 691 0.21 -37.31 12.31
C GLN A 691 -0.29 -36.48 11.11
N ILE A 692 0.61 -36.04 10.24
CA ILE A 692 0.27 -35.86 8.82
C ILE A 692 0.74 -37.12 8.10
N VAL A 693 -0.22 -37.87 7.58
CA VAL A 693 0.04 -38.98 6.68
C VAL A 693 0.53 -38.41 5.35
N GLY A 694 1.84 -38.53 5.13
CA GLY A 694 2.49 -38.36 3.83
C GLY A 694 2.66 -36.91 3.35
N ILE A 695 3.91 -36.50 3.13
CA ILE A 695 4.49 -36.08 1.83
C ILE A 695 5.80 -35.35 2.13
N PHE A 696 6.92 -35.99 1.77
CA PHE A 696 8.11 -35.30 1.26
C PHE A 696 7.98 -35.21 -0.26
#